data_AF-A0AAD1SR74-F1
#
_entry.id   AF-A0AAD1SR74-F1
#
_cell.length_a   1.000
_cell.length_b   1.000
_cell.length_c   1.000
_cell.angle_alpha   90.00
_cell.angle_beta   90.00
_cell.angle_gamma   90.00
#
_symmetry.space_group_name_H-M   'P 1'
#
loop_
_entity.id
_entity.type
_entity.pdbx_description
1 polymer ?
#
loop_
_entity_poly.entity_id
_entity_poly.type
_entity_poly.pdbx_seq_one_letter_code
_entity_poly.pdbx_strand_id
1 'polypeptide(L)'
;MAFERNAHHFESYVMQRPEMGRIMGVPLDQKTCDTWNSIQSFQAHPADILVAAYPKAGTTWMQEIVDMICEDGDIMKCRRAPTYDRHPFLEVVAPEPVPSGLQLAELMEPPRILKTHLPVQLLPPSFWKNNCKVIYVARNAKDCMVSYFHFQRMNKGLPDPGTWDNYFSTFMSGTVPWGSWFDHVIGWWKAKDSHQILYIFYEDMIKNPEHEIQKVMSFLKKDLSDNVLEKIHQHTSFQAMKENPMANYSTIPSFVMDHTISPFMRKGIVGDWKNYFSVAQDELFAKEYDLSVLARKVNAPEARASDTVSFEGAEIVWIRHVRPRLQMFQDTNHVEEDDLVIATYPKSGTTWMSELVDLIIHGLDTEKTKRDAIFQRVAFLEYAVPNMLTGTEILNRIESERVIKTHLPVEVLPKHFWEKNCKIIYVARNGKDVAVSYYHFYLSANPMGKHCDWIRPPLLMIDPLSKKVTSATLWRTGTCTPHHHWKISWEGLDGKGENTVCSKYQHLISTSGNYSSETEKRAAPPRIIQLVYSMDTAVRATSWGGWKSHWGLTHSKRYDVLYLDEMLSLLHFKTLGLPNLPILLASLYRTYSLEIKGLCLVNGLAMSSRPPIKYVSGMPILGPFAENWENVKTFEAREDDLVIATYPKSGTTWMSELVDLIIHGLDTEKTKRDAIFQRVAFLEYAVPNMLTGTEILNRIESERVIKTHLPVEVLPKHFWEKNCKIIYVARNGKDVAVSYYHFYRMAIVHPEPGTWEEFLNSFMEGKVAFGSWSAHVKGWWNARKQKNILYLFYEDMLEDPKREIQKVVTFMGKKLSEDELEKLHQLTSFQAMKNNPMANYSTIPKSVMDHSISPFMRKGICGDWKNQFTVSQNEQFNEYYRREMADTDLSFRFQD
;
A
#
# COMPACT_ATOMS: atom_id res chain seq x y z
N MET A 1 8.18 50.91 12.60
CA MET A 1 8.34 51.91 13.68
C MET A 1 7.01 52.38 14.31
N ALA A 2 5.89 51.64 14.24
CA ALA A 2 4.65 52.07 14.92
C ALA A 2 4.69 51.84 16.45
N PHE A 3 5.25 50.72 16.90
CA PHE A 3 5.45 50.45 18.33
C PHE A 3 6.55 51.32 18.95
N GLU A 4 7.68 51.52 18.26
CA GLU A 4 8.76 52.41 18.72
C GLU A 4 8.31 53.87 18.82
N ARG A 5 7.52 54.36 17.85
CA ARG A 5 6.97 55.74 17.88
C ARG A 5 6.01 55.98 19.04
N ASN A 6 5.43 54.92 19.59
CA ASN A 6 4.46 54.97 20.69
C ASN A 6 4.99 54.30 21.96
N ALA A 7 6.31 54.08 22.08
CA ALA A 7 6.91 53.27 23.15
C ALA A 7 6.50 53.73 24.56
N HIS A 8 6.43 55.05 24.78
CA HIS A 8 5.96 55.66 26.04
C HIS A 8 4.54 55.25 26.42
N HIS A 9 3.68 54.96 25.45
CA HIS A 9 2.30 54.55 25.70
C HIS A 9 2.21 53.09 26.22
N PHE A 10 3.27 52.32 26.04
CA PHE A 10 3.33 50.89 26.36
C PHE A 10 4.27 50.54 27.53
N GLU A 11 4.90 51.52 28.19
CA GLU A 11 5.87 51.31 29.29
C GLU A 11 5.32 50.51 30.49
N SER A 12 3.99 50.42 30.65
CA SER A 12 3.32 49.62 31.68
C SER A 12 2.32 48.58 31.12
N TYR A 13 2.28 48.38 29.80
CA TYR A 13 1.28 47.54 29.15
C TYR A 13 1.59 46.05 29.35
N VAL A 14 0.77 45.36 30.14
CA VAL A 14 0.81 43.91 30.29
C VAL A 14 -0.17 43.29 29.29
N MET A 15 0.37 42.70 28.21
CA MET A 15 -0.44 42.02 27.22
C MET A 15 -1.02 40.71 27.80
N GLN A 16 -2.35 40.66 27.89
CA GLN A 16 -3.06 39.41 28.15
C GLN A 16 -3.22 38.63 26.84
N ARG A 17 -3.17 37.31 26.93
CA ARG A 17 -3.43 36.44 25.78
C ARG A 17 -4.89 36.60 25.35
N PRO A 18 -5.18 36.58 24.04
CA PRO A 18 -6.50 36.87 23.53
C PRO A 18 -7.52 35.77 23.80
N GLU A 19 -8.78 36.17 23.92
CA GLU A 19 -9.93 35.27 23.77
C GLU A 19 -10.15 34.92 22.29
N MET A 20 -10.67 33.72 22.04
CA MET A 20 -10.89 33.20 20.69
C MET A 20 -12.37 33.22 20.33
N GLY A 21 -12.70 33.92 19.25
CA GLY A 21 -13.99 33.86 18.58
C GLY A 21 -14.01 32.87 17.42
N ARG A 22 -15.13 32.80 16.70
CA ARG A 22 -15.26 31.97 15.49
C ARG A 22 -15.98 32.71 14.36
N ILE A 23 -15.40 32.62 13.17
CA ILE A 23 -16.05 33.06 11.92
C ILE A 23 -16.22 31.83 11.02
N MET A 24 -17.46 31.50 10.68
CA MET A 24 -17.80 30.29 9.90
C MET A 24 -17.12 29.01 10.45
N GLY A 25 -17.05 28.88 11.78
CA GLY A 25 -16.42 27.75 12.45
C GLY A 25 -14.88 27.84 12.60
N VAL A 26 -14.21 28.76 11.90
CA VAL A 26 -12.76 28.97 11.98
C VAL A 26 -12.43 29.79 13.23
N PRO A 27 -11.56 29.30 14.14
CA PRO A 27 -11.12 30.05 15.31
C PRO A 27 -10.25 31.24 14.90
N LEU A 28 -10.60 32.44 15.36
CA LEU A 28 -9.85 33.68 15.17
C LEU A 28 -9.79 34.46 16.47
N ASP A 29 -8.86 35.40 16.57
CA ASP A 29 -8.82 36.35 17.69
C ASP A 29 -10.16 37.10 17.81
N GLN A 30 -10.64 37.32 19.03
CA GLN A 30 -11.95 37.95 19.25
C GLN A 30 -12.03 39.34 18.60
N LYS A 31 -10.94 40.13 18.60
CA LYS A 31 -10.94 41.46 17.96
C LYS A 31 -11.01 41.36 16.44
N THR A 32 -10.37 40.35 15.85
CA THR A 32 -10.57 40.00 14.43
C THR A 32 -12.03 39.63 14.15
N CYS A 33 -12.70 38.90 15.04
CA CYS A 33 -14.12 38.59 14.89
C CYS A 33 -15.00 39.85 15.01
N ASP A 34 -14.70 40.73 15.96
CA ASP A 34 -15.45 41.98 16.17
C ASP A 34 -15.34 42.92 14.96
N THR A 35 -14.21 42.89 14.26
CA THR A 35 -13.94 43.70 13.06
C THR A 35 -14.21 42.96 11.74
N TRP A 36 -14.82 41.78 11.79
CA TRP A 36 -14.96 40.89 10.64
C TRP A 36 -15.67 41.55 9.44
N ASN A 37 -16.68 42.38 9.69
CA ASN A 37 -17.40 43.09 8.62
C ASN A 37 -16.45 43.99 7.80
N SER A 38 -15.54 44.71 8.47
CA SER A 38 -14.54 45.55 7.81
C SER A 38 -13.58 44.69 6.98
N ILE A 39 -13.09 43.57 7.53
CA ILE A 39 -12.21 42.63 6.83
C ILE A 39 -12.90 42.06 5.58
N GLN A 40 -14.12 41.55 5.73
CA GLN A 40 -14.88 40.95 4.63
C GLN A 40 -15.21 41.97 3.53
N SER A 41 -15.40 43.25 3.90
CA SER A 41 -15.70 44.36 2.99
C SER A 41 -14.47 45.03 2.38
N PHE A 42 -13.26 44.59 2.73
CA PHE A 42 -12.01 45.18 2.23
C PHE A 42 -11.98 45.23 0.69
N GLN A 43 -11.41 46.30 0.14
CA GLN A 43 -11.31 46.52 -1.30
C GLN A 43 -9.87 46.31 -1.80
N ALA A 44 -9.59 45.10 -2.28
CA ALA A 44 -8.34 44.80 -2.98
C ALA A 44 -8.26 45.55 -4.31
N HIS A 45 -7.09 46.06 -4.68
CA HIS A 45 -6.84 46.68 -5.98
C HIS A 45 -6.34 45.61 -6.97
N PRO A 46 -6.66 45.67 -8.28
CA PRO A 46 -6.22 44.66 -9.25
C PRO A 46 -4.69 44.46 -9.33
N ALA A 47 -3.92 45.51 -8.98
CA ALA A 47 -2.46 45.47 -8.96
C ALA A 47 -1.87 44.86 -7.66
N ASP A 48 -2.70 44.58 -6.65
CA ASP A 48 -2.22 44.00 -5.40
C ASP A 48 -1.74 42.56 -5.59
N ILE A 49 -0.74 42.20 -4.78
CA ILE A 49 -0.19 40.86 -4.67
C ILE A 49 -0.50 40.36 -3.26
N LEU A 50 -1.18 39.22 -3.16
CA LEU A 50 -1.48 38.60 -1.87
C LEU A 50 -0.54 37.43 -1.60
N VAL A 51 0.18 37.46 -0.48
CA VAL A 51 0.95 36.33 0.04
C VAL A 51 0.11 35.62 1.11
N ALA A 52 -0.45 34.47 0.76
CA ALA A 52 -1.27 33.65 1.63
C ALA A 52 -0.51 32.40 2.08
N ALA A 53 -0.73 31.95 3.31
CA ALA A 53 -0.12 30.73 3.82
C ALA A 53 -0.75 30.34 5.15
N TYR A 54 -0.70 29.07 5.51
CA TYR A 54 -0.99 28.67 6.89
C TYR A 54 0.08 29.23 7.85
N PRO A 55 -0.23 29.56 9.11
CA PRO A 55 0.76 30.01 10.09
C PRO A 55 2.02 29.13 10.10
N LYS A 56 3.18 29.79 10.02
CA LYS A 56 4.51 29.18 10.00
C LYS A 56 4.84 28.27 8.80
N ALA A 57 4.12 28.42 7.68
CA ALA A 57 4.43 27.74 6.42
C ALA A 57 5.50 28.43 5.55
N GLY A 58 5.96 29.64 5.91
CA GLY A 58 7.02 30.36 5.16
C GLY A 58 6.65 31.76 4.67
N THR A 59 5.55 32.35 5.16
CA THR A 59 5.01 33.64 4.69
C THR A 59 6.03 34.77 4.72
N THR A 60 6.83 34.92 5.77
CA THR A 60 7.86 35.98 5.84
C THR A 60 8.91 35.82 4.74
N TRP A 61 9.32 34.57 4.46
CA TRP A 61 10.31 34.31 3.42
C TRP A 61 9.77 34.71 2.05
N MET A 62 8.54 34.33 1.74
CA MET A 62 7.90 34.69 0.47
C MET A 62 7.62 36.20 0.36
N GLN A 63 7.25 36.88 1.45
CA GLN A 63 7.13 38.34 1.46
C GLN A 63 8.46 39.02 1.07
N GLU A 64 9.59 38.61 1.65
CA GLU A 64 10.89 39.20 1.29
C GLU A 64 11.29 38.89 -0.16
N ILE A 65 11.02 37.69 -0.66
CA ILE A 65 11.25 37.33 -2.07
C ILE A 65 10.42 38.24 -2.99
N VAL A 66 9.12 38.40 -2.71
CA VAL A 66 8.22 39.22 -3.53
C VAL A 66 8.61 40.69 -3.47
N ASP A 67 8.91 41.26 -2.30
CA ASP A 67 9.34 42.67 -2.16
C ASP A 67 10.65 42.90 -2.93
N MET A 68 11.63 42.00 -2.83
CA MET A 68 12.87 42.12 -3.59
C MET A 68 12.67 41.98 -5.11
N ILE A 69 11.76 41.12 -5.58
CA ILE A 69 11.43 41.04 -7.01
C ILE A 69 10.72 42.32 -7.48
N CYS A 70 9.81 42.86 -6.68
CA CYS A 70 9.08 44.08 -7.01
C CYS A 70 9.99 45.31 -7.07
N GLU A 71 10.98 45.37 -6.19
CA GLU A 71 11.98 46.44 -6.09
C GLU A 71 13.29 46.15 -6.86
N ASP A 72 13.26 45.22 -7.81
CA ASP A 72 14.36 44.91 -8.74
C ASP A 72 15.71 44.61 -8.01
N GLY A 73 15.63 43.98 -6.84
CA GLY A 73 16.76 43.61 -5.99
C GLY A 73 17.36 44.76 -5.17
N ASP A 74 16.66 45.89 -5.00
CA ASP A 74 17.11 47.00 -4.17
C ASP A 74 16.95 46.70 -2.67
N ILE A 75 18.10 46.43 -2.03
CA ILE A 75 18.17 46.09 -0.60
C ILE A 75 17.71 47.24 0.29
N MET A 76 18.01 48.49 -0.09
CA MET A 76 17.69 49.65 0.75
C MET A 76 16.19 49.87 0.79
N LYS A 77 15.53 49.72 -0.36
CA LYS A 77 14.07 49.75 -0.40
C LYS A 77 13.43 48.59 0.36
N CYS A 78 13.96 47.38 0.26
CA CYS A 78 13.45 46.22 1.03
C CYS A 78 13.70 46.33 2.54
N ARG A 79 14.55 47.27 2.97
CA ARG A 79 14.82 47.59 4.39
C ARG A 79 14.20 48.92 4.85
N ARG A 80 13.33 49.54 4.04
CA ARG A 80 12.67 50.84 4.36
C ARG A 80 11.87 50.84 5.65
N ALA A 81 11.34 49.68 6.03
CA ALA A 81 10.58 49.47 7.26
C ALA A 81 10.55 47.96 7.62
N PRO A 82 10.14 47.60 8.86
CA PRO A 82 9.89 46.21 9.20
C PRO A 82 8.85 45.55 8.28
N THR A 83 8.97 44.25 8.06
CA THR A 83 8.15 43.48 7.11
C THR A 83 6.65 43.58 7.39
N TYR A 84 6.25 43.72 8.66
CA TYR A 84 4.85 43.91 9.04
C TYR A 84 4.30 45.32 8.79
N ASP A 85 5.17 46.33 8.61
CA ASP A 85 4.79 47.67 8.16
C ASP A 85 4.79 47.75 6.62
N ARG A 86 5.67 46.99 5.93
CA ARG A 86 5.74 46.90 4.47
C ARG A 86 4.64 46.05 3.85
N HIS A 87 4.22 45.00 4.56
CA HIS A 87 3.27 43.99 4.09
C HIS A 87 2.11 43.88 5.08
N PRO A 88 1.07 44.71 4.94
CA PRO A 88 -0.06 44.74 5.86
C PRO A 88 -0.69 43.36 6.06
N PHE A 89 -0.96 43.01 7.33
CA PHE A 89 -1.59 41.74 7.70
C PHE A 89 -3.10 41.92 7.81
N LEU A 90 -3.84 41.59 6.75
CA LEU A 90 -5.25 41.95 6.58
C LEU A 90 -6.12 41.75 7.82
N GLU A 91 -6.04 40.58 8.46
CA GLU A 91 -6.94 40.23 9.56
C GLU A 91 -6.44 40.61 10.97
N VAL A 92 -5.23 41.17 11.12
CA VAL A 92 -4.68 41.48 12.44
C VAL A 92 -5.10 42.87 12.92
N VAL A 93 -5.67 42.89 14.12
CA VAL A 93 -6.01 44.09 14.88
C VAL A 93 -4.95 44.31 15.95
N ALA A 94 -4.25 45.44 15.86
CA ALA A 94 -3.25 45.84 16.84
C ALA A 94 -3.89 46.68 17.96
N PRO A 95 -3.29 46.75 19.17
CA PRO A 95 -3.76 47.67 20.20
C PRO A 95 -3.52 49.12 19.76
N GLU A 96 -4.49 49.99 20.03
CA GLU A 96 -4.34 51.44 19.85
C GLU A 96 -3.08 51.95 20.59
N PRO A 97 -2.31 52.88 19.98
CA PRO A 97 -2.54 53.60 18.73
C PRO A 97 -1.89 52.94 17.50
N VAL A 98 -1.54 51.65 17.54
CA VAL A 98 -0.92 50.96 16.41
C VAL A 98 -2.00 50.64 15.38
N PRO A 99 -1.84 51.06 14.10
CA PRO A 99 -2.84 50.78 13.07
C PRO A 99 -2.95 49.27 12.82
N SER A 100 -4.18 48.80 12.64
CA SER A 100 -4.49 47.45 12.16
C SER A 100 -3.96 47.24 10.74
N GLY A 101 -3.91 45.98 10.30
CA GLY A 101 -3.48 45.66 8.94
C GLY A 101 -4.39 46.24 7.85
N LEU A 102 -5.71 46.36 8.11
CA LEU A 102 -6.62 47.05 7.18
C LEU A 102 -6.29 48.54 7.07
N GLN A 103 -6.15 49.23 8.21
CA GLN A 103 -5.80 50.66 8.23
C GLN A 103 -4.45 50.91 7.53
N LEU A 104 -3.45 50.04 7.74
CA LEU A 104 -2.18 50.12 7.03
C LEU A 104 -2.36 49.92 5.52
N ALA A 105 -3.16 48.95 5.09
CA ALA A 105 -3.42 48.70 3.67
C ALA A 105 -4.17 49.84 2.98
N GLU A 106 -5.06 50.54 3.69
CA GLU A 106 -5.80 51.71 3.19
C GLU A 106 -4.92 52.96 3.05
N LEU A 107 -3.86 53.08 3.85
CA LEU A 107 -2.88 54.18 3.78
C LEU A 107 -1.83 53.98 2.68
N MET A 108 -1.80 52.81 2.02
CA MET A 108 -0.81 52.48 1.00
C MET A 108 -1.38 52.60 -0.41
N GLU A 109 -0.59 53.17 -1.31
CA GLU A 109 -0.90 53.20 -2.74
C GLU A 109 -0.62 51.82 -3.41
N PRO A 110 -1.45 51.36 -4.35
CA PRO A 110 -1.17 50.17 -5.15
C PRO A 110 0.05 50.32 -6.09
N PRO A 111 0.77 49.24 -6.44
CA PRO A 111 0.53 47.84 -6.05
C PRO A 111 0.97 47.54 -4.61
N ARG A 112 0.06 46.99 -3.80
CA ARG A 112 0.35 46.59 -2.41
C ARG A 112 0.75 45.12 -2.37
N ILE A 113 1.74 44.78 -1.55
CA ILE A 113 2.02 43.39 -1.16
C ILE A 113 1.34 43.16 0.18
N LEU A 114 0.28 42.36 0.18
CA LEU A 114 -0.56 42.08 1.35
C LEU A 114 -0.30 40.66 1.84
N LYS A 115 -0.51 40.39 3.13
CA LYS A 115 -0.44 39.02 3.66
C LYS A 115 -1.71 38.60 4.38
N THR A 116 -1.96 37.30 4.37
CA THR A 116 -3.04 36.69 5.16
C THR A 116 -2.72 35.25 5.59
N HIS A 117 -3.34 34.84 6.69
CA HIS A 117 -3.45 33.47 7.18
C HIS A 117 -4.90 32.97 7.11
N LEU A 118 -5.82 33.72 6.50
CA LEU A 118 -7.20 33.30 6.34
C LEU A 118 -7.30 32.08 5.41
N PRO A 119 -8.13 31.08 5.76
CA PRO A 119 -8.48 30.02 4.83
C PRO A 119 -9.29 30.60 3.67
N VAL A 120 -9.23 29.96 2.51
CA VAL A 120 -9.68 30.54 1.23
C VAL A 120 -11.14 31.04 1.26
N GLN A 121 -12.03 30.36 1.98
CA GLN A 121 -13.45 30.71 2.09
C GLN A 121 -13.69 32.00 2.89
N LEU A 122 -12.69 32.46 3.64
CA LEU A 122 -12.73 33.67 4.44
C LEU A 122 -11.99 34.84 3.76
N LEU A 123 -11.39 34.63 2.59
CA LEU A 123 -10.72 35.72 1.89
C LEU A 123 -11.73 36.79 1.42
N PRO A 124 -11.44 38.10 1.53
CA PRO A 124 -12.32 39.15 1.04
C PRO A 124 -12.68 38.95 -0.45
N PRO A 125 -13.97 38.94 -0.83
CA PRO A 125 -14.39 38.63 -2.20
C PRO A 125 -13.81 39.55 -3.28
N SER A 126 -13.35 40.76 -2.91
CA SER A 126 -12.71 41.71 -3.82
C SER A 126 -11.47 41.14 -4.51
N PHE A 127 -10.70 40.26 -3.84
CA PHE A 127 -9.51 39.64 -4.44
C PHE A 127 -9.86 38.80 -5.68
N TRP A 128 -10.98 38.07 -5.62
CA TRP A 128 -11.49 37.28 -6.73
C TRP A 128 -12.13 38.16 -7.80
N LYS A 129 -12.94 39.15 -7.40
CA LYS A 129 -13.60 40.08 -8.31
C LYS A 129 -12.59 40.86 -9.17
N ASN A 130 -11.48 41.28 -8.55
CA ASN A 130 -10.45 42.08 -9.20
C ASN A 130 -9.30 41.23 -9.76
N ASN A 131 -9.42 39.90 -9.69
CA ASN A 131 -8.47 38.94 -10.25
C ASN A 131 -7.02 39.22 -9.83
N CYS A 132 -6.83 39.50 -8.54
CA CYS A 132 -5.51 39.79 -7.96
C CYS A 132 -4.59 38.56 -8.04
N LYS A 133 -3.28 38.79 -8.13
CA LYS A 133 -2.29 37.71 -8.06
C LYS A 133 -2.15 37.22 -6.62
N VAL A 134 -2.27 35.91 -6.40
CA VAL A 134 -2.07 35.29 -5.10
C VAL A 134 -0.89 34.33 -5.15
N ILE A 135 0.00 34.40 -4.17
CA ILE A 135 1.07 33.42 -3.97
C ILE A 135 0.74 32.68 -2.67
N TYR A 136 0.46 31.39 -2.78
CA TYR A 136 0.17 30.53 -1.65
C TYR A 136 1.38 29.67 -1.28
N VAL A 137 1.83 29.73 -0.02
CA VAL A 137 2.93 28.89 0.46
C VAL A 137 2.39 27.75 1.34
N ALA A 138 2.60 26.53 0.88
CA ALA A 138 2.33 25.31 1.64
C ALA A 138 3.61 24.72 2.23
N ARG A 139 3.49 24.07 3.38
CA ARG A 139 4.60 23.41 4.05
C ARG A 139 4.09 22.16 4.74
N ASN A 140 4.97 21.18 4.92
CA ASN A 140 4.72 20.00 5.72
C ASN A 140 4.04 20.36 7.05
N ALA A 141 2.86 19.76 7.27
CA ALA A 141 2.01 20.05 8.41
C ALA A 141 2.69 19.83 9.77
N LYS A 142 3.56 18.81 9.88
CA LYS A 142 4.25 18.46 11.12
C LYS A 142 5.31 19.52 11.46
N ASP A 143 6.07 19.98 10.46
CA ASP A 143 7.01 21.09 10.63
C ASP A 143 6.30 22.41 10.95
N CYS A 144 5.15 22.66 10.31
CA CYS A 144 4.28 23.79 10.65
C CYS A 144 3.84 23.73 12.11
N MET A 145 3.33 22.59 12.58
CA MET A 145 2.85 22.40 13.95
C MET A 145 3.94 22.72 14.98
N VAL A 146 5.14 22.14 14.84
CA VAL A 146 6.28 22.44 15.74
C VAL A 146 6.63 23.91 15.70
N SER A 147 6.77 24.47 14.49
CA SER A 147 7.13 25.87 14.37
C SER A 147 6.06 26.80 14.95
N TYR A 148 4.79 26.39 14.91
CA TYR A 148 3.66 27.16 15.40
C TYR A 148 3.55 27.09 16.92
N PHE A 149 3.79 25.91 17.52
CA PHE A 149 3.91 25.74 18.96
C PHE A 149 4.92 26.72 19.58
N HIS A 150 6.15 26.74 19.07
CA HIS A 150 7.18 27.67 19.57
C HIS A 150 6.83 29.14 19.32
N PHE A 151 6.16 29.42 18.20
CA PHE A 151 5.72 30.79 17.90
C PHE A 151 4.64 31.27 18.88
N GLN A 152 3.68 30.42 19.26
CA GLN A 152 2.67 30.78 20.27
C GLN A 152 3.25 30.91 21.68
N ARG A 153 4.29 30.14 22.01
CA ARG A 153 4.99 30.26 23.29
C ARG A 153 5.64 31.64 23.45
N MET A 154 6.27 32.14 22.38
CA MET A 154 6.93 33.46 22.40
C MET A 154 5.99 34.63 22.10
N ASN A 155 4.91 34.43 21.33
CA ASN A 155 3.96 35.49 20.95
C ASN A 155 2.74 35.52 21.88
N LYS A 156 2.66 36.54 22.74
CA LYS A 156 1.55 36.77 23.67
C LYS A 156 0.27 37.28 22.98
N GLY A 157 0.34 37.68 21.71
CA GLY A 157 -0.82 37.97 20.87
C GLY A 157 -1.57 36.74 20.35
N LEU A 158 -1.23 35.55 20.83
CA LEU A 158 -1.90 34.29 20.50
C LEU A 158 -2.27 33.54 21.80
N PRO A 159 -3.23 32.60 21.74
CA PRO A 159 -3.56 31.75 22.88
C PRO A 159 -2.35 30.99 23.42
N ASP A 160 -2.44 30.56 24.68
CA ASP A 160 -1.36 29.78 25.29
C ASP A 160 -1.35 28.39 24.66
N PRO A 161 -0.22 27.94 24.08
CA PRO A 161 -0.17 26.61 23.48
C PRO A 161 -0.16 25.48 24.54
N GLY A 162 0.13 25.78 25.81
CA GLY A 162 0.27 24.79 26.86
C GLY A 162 1.46 23.86 26.64
N THR A 163 1.32 22.59 27.04
CA THR A 163 2.32 21.55 26.78
C THR A 163 2.26 21.12 25.31
N TRP A 164 3.34 20.48 24.84
CA TRP A 164 3.40 19.95 23.48
C TRP A 164 2.25 18.97 23.17
N ASP A 165 1.91 18.05 24.09
CA ASP A 165 0.86 17.06 23.87
C ASP A 165 -0.54 17.68 23.79
N ASN A 166 -0.81 18.70 24.62
CA ASN A 166 -2.05 19.48 24.53
C ASN A 166 -2.11 20.24 23.21
N TYR A 167 -0.99 20.84 22.80
CA TYR A 167 -0.91 21.56 21.55
C TYR A 167 -1.11 20.66 20.33
N PHE A 168 -0.50 19.48 20.32
CA PHE A 168 -0.71 18.46 19.29
C PHE A 168 -2.20 18.16 19.12
N SER A 169 -2.90 17.87 20.22
CA SER A 169 -4.34 17.57 20.21
C SER A 169 -5.18 18.77 19.71
N THR A 170 -4.81 19.98 20.10
CA THR A 170 -5.45 21.24 19.68
C THR A 170 -5.26 21.48 18.17
N PHE A 171 -4.05 21.23 17.66
CA PHE A 171 -3.76 21.33 16.23
C PHE A 171 -4.52 20.28 15.42
N MET A 172 -4.53 19.02 15.88
CA MET A 172 -5.23 17.92 15.20
C MET A 172 -6.75 18.14 15.12
N SER A 173 -7.35 18.74 16.15
CA SER A 173 -8.77 19.09 16.14
C SER A 173 -9.11 20.35 15.33
N GLY A 174 -8.11 21.07 14.82
CA GLY A 174 -8.30 22.33 14.09
C GLY A 174 -8.85 23.46 14.95
N THR A 175 -8.61 23.43 16.27
CA THR A 175 -9.07 24.45 17.23
C THR A 175 -8.04 25.54 17.48
N VAL A 176 -6.84 25.44 16.88
CA VAL A 176 -5.84 26.50 16.83
C VAL A 176 -6.32 27.71 16.02
N PRO A 177 -5.76 28.92 16.23
CA PRO A 177 -6.08 30.08 15.41
C PRO A 177 -5.83 29.79 13.93
N TRP A 178 -6.74 30.28 13.08
CA TRP A 178 -6.88 30.01 11.64
C TRP A 178 -7.33 28.58 11.26
N GLY A 179 -7.68 27.76 12.25
CA GLY A 179 -8.41 26.51 12.05
C GLY A 179 -7.57 25.30 11.65
N SER A 180 -8.21 24.34 10.99
CA SER A 180 -7.58 23.10 10.55
C SER A 180 -6.58 23.33 9.42
N TRP A 181 -5.34 22.86 9.60
CA TRP A 181 -4.32 22.86 8.55
C TRP A 181 -4.81 22.13 7.28
N PHE A 182 -5.53 21.02 7.45
CA PHE A 182 -6.05 20.22 6.34
C PHE A 182 -7.04 21.01 5.49
N ASP A 183 -8.04 21.62 6.14
CA ASP A 183 -9.07 22.40 5.45
C ASP A 183 -8.47 23.62 4.76
N HIS A 184 -7.55 24.30 5.45
CA HIS A 184 -6.87 25.48 4.93
C HIS A 184 -6.08 25.15 3.65
N VAL A 185 -5.16 24.19 3.71
CA VAL A 185 -4.29 23.83 2.58
C VAL A 185 -5.09 23.25 1.41
N ILE A 186 -6.09 22.41 1.68
CA ILE A 186 -6.93 21.82 0.63
C ILE A 186 -7.80 22.88 -0.05
N GLY A 187 -8.37 23.82 0.71
CA GLY A 187 -9.17 24.91 0.15
C GLY A 187 -8.36 25.75 -0.84
N TRP A 188 -7.19 26.20 -0.43
CA TRP A 188 -6.27 26.95 -1.28
C TRP A 188 -5.77 26.14 -2.49
N TRP A 189 -5.54 24.83 -2.33
CA TRP A 189 -5.17 23.94 -3.44
C TRP A 189 -6.28 23.80 -4.49
N LYS A 190 -7.56 23.77 -4.09
CA LYS A 190 -8.70 23.72 -5.02
C LYS A 190 -8.85 25.04 -5.78
N ALA A 191 -8.77 26.16 -5.08
CA ALA A 191 -8.94 27.49 -5.66
C ALA A 191 -7.88 27.87 -6.70
N LYS A 192 -6.73 27.18 -6.74
CA LYS A 192 -5.66 27.47 -7.71
C LYS A 192 -6.08 27.22 -9.16
N ASP A 193 -7.06 26.35 -9.39
CA ASP A 193 -7.52 26.00 -10.73
C ASP A 193 -8.57 27.00 -11.26
N SER A 194 -9.15 27.81 -10.37
CA SER A 194 -10.19 28.80 -10.70
C SER A 194 -9.72 30.25 -10.62
N HIS A 195 -8.58 30.53 -9.97
CA HIS A 195 -8.05 31.87 -9.74
C HIS A 195 -6.55 31.97 -10.04
N GLN A 196 -6.01 33.20 -10.13
CA GLN A 196 -4.58 33.43 -10.34
C GLN A 196 -3.77 33.15 -9.05
N ILE A 197 -3.55 31.87 -8.76
CA ILE A 197 -2.78 31.42 -7.59
C ILE A 197 -1.52 30.69 -8.03
N LEU A 198 -0.36 31.21 -7.64
CA LEU A 198 0.89 30.46 -7.67
C LEU A 198 1.03 29.67 -6.37
N TYR A 199 1.06 28.35 -6.48
CA TYR A 199 1.19 27.45 -5.33
C TYR A 199 2.65 26.99 -5.17
N ILE A 200 3.28 27.34 -4.05
CA ILE A 200 4.68 27.07 -3.74
C ILE A 200 4.79 26.14 -2.54
N PHE A 201 5.71 25.18 -2.58
CA PHE A 201 6.05 24.33 -1.44
C PHE A 201 7.32 24.85 -0.76
N TYR A 202 7.26 25.03 0.55
CA TYR A 202 8.40 25.42 1.38
C TYR A 202 9.58 24.46 1.20
N GLU A 203 9.28 23.17 1.05
CA GLU A 203 10.27 22.12 0.82
C GLU A 203 11.03 22.33 -0.50
N ASP A 204 10.35 22.80 -1.55
CA ASP A 204 10.98 23.12 -2.83
C ASP A 204 11.83 24.40 -2.73
N MET A 205 11.38 25.39 -1.95
CA MET A 205 12.17 26.60 -1.68
C MET A 205 13.49 26.29 -0.97
N ILE A 206 13.51 25.28 -0.08
CA ILE A 206 14.75 24.82 0.57
C ILE A 206 15.61 24.01 -0.40
N LYS A 207 15.00 23.15 -1.20
CA LYS A 207 15.71 22.23 -2.10
C LYS A 207 16.34 22.94 -3.30
N ASN A 208 15.62 23.89 -3.90
CA ASN A 208 16.07 24.63 -5.08
C ASN A 208 15.52 26.07 -5.04
N PRO A 209 16.09 26.94 -4.18
CA PRO A 209 15.59 28.29 -3.97
C PRO A 209 15.61 29.17 -5.23
N GLU A 210 16.66 29.09 -6.06
CA GLU A 210 16.75 29.88 -7.30
C GLU A 210 15.61 29.56 -8.27
N HIS A 211 15.31 28.27 -8.47
CA HIS A 211 14.20 27.83 -9.32
C HIS A 211 12.84 28.31 -8.80
N GLU A 212 12.60 28.25 -7.49
CA GLU A 212 11.35 28.75 -6.93
C GLU A 212 11.24 30.29 -7.00
N ILE A 213 12.35 31.04 -6.86
CA ILE A 213 12.38 32.49 -7.08
C ILE A 213 12.06 32.81 -8.55
N GLN A 214 12.63 32.07 -9.51
CA GLN A 214 12.33 32.22 -10.94
C GLN A 214 10.85 31.96 -11.27
N LYS A 215 10.21 30.98 -10.61
CA LYS A 215 8.75 30.76 -10.74
C LYS A 215 7.96 31.98 -10.26
N VAL A 216 8.34 32.58 -9.13
CA VAL A 216 7.69 33.79 -8.61
C VAL A 216 7.90 34.96 -9.57
N MET A 217 9.12 35.18 -10.08
CA MET A 217 9.40 36.19 -11.10
C MET A 217 8.51 36.03 -12.34
N SER A 218 8.43 34.80 -12.86
CA SER A 218 7.60 34.47 -14.03
C SER A 218 6.12 34.76 -13.78
N PHE A 219 5.61 34.37 -12.60
CA PHE A 219 4.23 34.61 -12.22
C PHE A 219 3.92 36.11 -12.03
N LEU A 220 4.85 36.84 -11.44
CA LEU A 220 4.77 38.29 -11.30
C LEU A 220 4.98 39.04 -12.63
N LYS A 221 5.46 38.36 -13.67
CA LYS A 221 5.85 38.93 -14.98
C LYS A 221 6.98 39.96 -14.84
N LYS A 222 7.97 39.64 -14.01
CA LYS A 222 9.19 40.41 -13.82
C LYS A 222 10.34 39.67 -14.50
N ASP A 223 11.04 40.37 -15.38
CA ASP A 223 12.23 39.87 -16.07
C ASP A 223 13.45 40.55 -15.44
N LEU A 224 14.17 39.80 -14.59
CA LEU A 224 15.33 40.29 -13.85
C LEU A 224 16.55 39.47 -14.27
N SER A 225 17.72 40.10 -14.30
CA SER A 225 18.97 39.42 -14.67
C SER A 225 19.39 38.38 -13.63
N ASP A 226 20.20 37.41 -14.06
CA ASP A 226 20.74 36.37 -13.18
C ASP A 226 21.50 36.94 -11.97
N ASN A 227 22.16 38.10 -12.14
CA ASN A 227 22.82 38.80 -11.03
C ASN A 227 21.82 39.30 -9.98
N VAL A 228 20.66 39.82 -10.41
CA VAL A 228 19.60 40.22 -9.49
C VAL A 228 18.97 39.00 -8.81
N LEU A 229 18.79 37.90 -9.55
CA LEU A 229 18.32 36.62 -9.00
C LEU A 229 19.25 36.11 -7.88
N GLU A 230 20.56 36.08 -8.15
CA GLU A 230 21.57 35.67 -7.15
C GLU A 230 21.51 36.57 -5.91
N LYS A 231 21.38 37.89 -6.10
CA LYS A 231 21.22 38.85 -5.01
C LYS A 231 19.96 38.59 -4.19
N ILE A 232 18.83 38.28 -4.82
CA ILE A 232 17.59 37.90 -4.12
C ILE A 232 17.82 36.62 -3.32
N HIS A 233 18.44 35.59 -3.92
CA HIS A 233 18.75 34.34 -3.25
C HIS A 233 19.62 34.53 -2.00
N GLN A 234 20.71 35.31 -2.11
CA GLN A 234 21.63 35.59 -1.00
C GLN A 234 20.93 36.34 0.15
N HIS A 235 20.20 37.42 -0.15
CA HIS A 235 19.58 38.28 0.87
C HIS A 235 18.29 37.71 1.47
N THR A 236 17.64 36.78 0.79
CA THR A 236 16.48 36.03 1.33
C THR A 236 16.89 34.68 1.93
N SER A 237 18.18 34.37 2.01
CA SER A 237 18.66 33.19 2.73
C SER A 237 18.26 33.23 4.21
N PHE A 238 18.10 32.06 4.83
CA PHE A 238 17.68 31.98 6.23
C PHE A 238 18.61 32.76 7.17
N GLN A 239 19.93 32.66 6.98
CA GLN A 239 20.90 33.37 7.81
C GLN A 239 20.79 34.89 7.63
N ALA A 240 20.74 35.37 6.38
CA ALA A 240 20.63 36.80 6.08
C ALA A 240 19.33 37.39 6.65
N MET A 241 18.20 36.69 6.52
CA MET A 241 16.93 37.14 7.09
C MET A 241 16.93 37.10 8.62
N LYS A 242 17.58 36.10 9.23
CA LYS A 242 17.68 35.97 10.69
C LYS A 242 18.46 37.11 11.32
N GLU A 243 19.47 37.63 10.63
CA GLU A 243 20.26 38.78 11.06
C GLU A 243 19.62 40.13 10.71
N ASN A 244 18.59 40.16 9.85
CA ASN A 244 17.96 41.39 9.40
C ASN A 244 16.82 41.84 10.36
N PRO A 245 16.98 42.95 11.12
CA PRO A 245 15.95 43.45 12.04
C PRO A 245 14.62 43.82 11.37
N MET A 246 14.66 44.09 10.06
CA MET A 246 13.47 44.41 9.26
C MET A 246 12.68 43.16 8.84
N ALA A 247 13.20 41.95 9.03
CA ALA A 247 12.55 40.70 8.65
C ALA A 247 12.37 39.71 9.82
N ASN A 248 13.23 39.78 10.84
CA ASN A 248 13.28 38.81 11.94
C ASN A 248 12.35 39.13 13.14
N TYR A 249 11.58 40.23 13.09
CA TYR A 249 10.67 40.67 14.15
C TYR A 249 11.36 41.05 15.48
N SER A 250 12.65 41.34 15.49
CA SER A 250 13.35 41.81 16.70
C SER A 250 12.93 43.22 17.14
N THR A 251 12.26 43.96 16.26
CA THR A 251 11.72 45.31 16.48
C THR A 251 10.33 45.31 17.15
N ILE A 252 9.73 44.13 17.34
CA ILE A 252 8.50 43.98 18.12
C ILE A 252 8.86 43.92 19.62
N PRO A 253 8.18 44.68 20.50
CA PRO A 253 8.45 44.66 21.93
C PRO A 253 8.33 43.27 22.57
N SER A 254 9.16 42.98 23.57
CA SER A 254 9.18 41.68 24.27
C SER A 254 7.88 41.36 25.01
N PHE A 255 7.08 42.37 25.37
CA PHE A 255 5.75 42.15 25.95
C PHE A 255 4.73 41.61 24.93
N VAL A 256 5.03 41.68 23.63
CA VAL A 256 4.24 41.05 22.54
C VAL A 256 4.94 39.77 22.06
N MET A 257 6.23 39.84 21.70
CA MET A 257 7.03 38.70 21.23
C MET A 257 8.31 38.55 22.05
N ASP A 258 8.33 37.59 22.96
CA ASP A 258 9.47 37.32 23.84
C ASP A 258 10.48 36.38 23.16
N HIS A 259 11.46 36.97 22.46
CA HIS A 259 12.51 36.22 21.77
C HIS A 259 13.44 35.44 22.70
N THR A 260 13.40 35.66 24.02
CA THR A 260 14.16 34.84 24.99
C THR A 260 13.54 33.44 25.17
N ILE A 261 12.24 33.30 24.96
CA ILE A 261 11.53 32.01 24.99
C ILE A 261 11.80 31.20 23.72
N SER A 262 11.72 31.87 22.57
CA SER A 262 12.09 31.30 21.27
C SER A 262 12.33 32.42 20.27
N PRO A 263 13.42 32.38 19.49
CA PRO A 263 13.61 33.33 18.40
C PRO A 263 12.53 33.15 17.33
N PHE A 264 12.10 34.24 16.68
CA PHE A 264 11.10 34.20 15.61
C PHE A 264 11.56 33.34 14.41
N MET A 265 12.81 33.51 13.99
CA MET A 265 13.50 32.68 12.99
C MET A 265 14.32 31.59 13.68
N ARG A 266 13.67 30.45 13.98
CA ARG A 266 14.24 29.38 14.82
C ARG A 266 15.29 28.52 14.11
N LYS A 267 14.87 27.69 13.14
CA LYS A 267 15.75 26.72 12.46
C LYS A 267 15.77 26.80 10.94
N GLY A 268 14.65 27.11 10.29
CA GLY A 268 14.61 27.22 8.82
C GLY A 268 14.85 25.92 8.06
N ILE A 269 14.60 24.76 8.67
CA ILE A 269 14.85 23.44 8.07
C ILE A 269 13.55 22.64 7.86
N VAL A 270 13.64 21.61 7.02
CA VAL A 270 12.62 20.57 6.81
C VAL A 270 12.92 19.36 7.69
N GLY A 271 11.90 18.81 8.33
CA GLY A 271 12.01 17.58 9.13
C GLY A 271 12.37 17.78 10.60
N ASP A 272 12.32 19.02 11.12
CA ASP A 272 12.56 19.25 12.55
C ASP A 272 11.45 18.66 13.42
N TRP A 273 10.27 18.42 12.84
CA TRP A 273 9.16 17.75 13.51
C TRP A 273 9.54 16.39 14.14
N LYS A 274 10.53 15.70 13.58
CA LYS A 274 11.05 14.43 14.09
C LYS A 274 11.64 14.54 15.50
N ASN A 275 12.02 15.74 15.92
CA ASN A 275 12.56 16.01 17.26
C ASN A 275 11.47 16.28 18.31
N TYR A 276 10.20 16.37 17.90
CA TYR A 276 9.08 16.76 18.78
C TYR A 276 7.97 15.73 18.80
N PHE A 277 7.65 15.15 17.65
CA PHE A 277 6.60 14.15 17.56
C PHE A 277 7.05 12.86 18.26
N SER A 278 6.23 12.38 19.20
CA SER A 278 6.31 10.98 19.59
C SER A 278 5.87 10.10 18.42
N VAL A 279 6.22 8.82 18.44
CA VAL A 279 5.82 7.92 17.34
C VAL A 279 4.29 7.77 17.28
N ALA A 280 3.62 7.73 18.44
CA ALA A 280 2.16 7.71 18.50
C ALA A 280 1.53 8.96 17.88
N GLN A 281 2.09 10.14 18.13
CA GLN A 281 1.67 11.40 17.49
C GLN A 281 1.90 11.36 15.97
N ASP A 282 3.01 10.77 15.52
CA ASP A 282 3.32 10.62 14.11
C ASP A 282 2.30 9.75 13.36
N GLU A 283 1.92 8.63 13.99
CA GLU A 283 0.93 7.69 13.46
C GLU A 283 -0.50 8.24 13.49
N LEU A 284 -0.90 8.90 14.60
CA LEU A 284 -2.18 9.60 14.70
C LEU A 284 -2.29 10.68 13.62
N PHE A 285 -1.22 11.45 13.44
CA PHE A 285 -1.16 12.45 12.37
C PHE A 285 -1.28 11.78 11.00
N ALA A 286 -0.55 10.69 10.73
CA ALA A 286 -0.58 10.00 9.44
C ALA A 286 -1.98 9.46 9.11
N LYS A 287 -2.65 8.83 10.10
CA LYS A 287 -4.02 8.34 9.96
C LYS A 287 -5.00 9.46 9.62
N GLU A 288 -4.92 10.58 10.35
CA GLU A 288 -5.78 11.72 10.09
C GLU A 288 -5.45 12.36 8.73
N TYR A 289 -4.17 12.44 8.35
CA TYR A 289 -3.75 12.95 7.05
C TYR A 289 -4.36 12.15 5.90
N ASP A 290 -4.29 10.82 5.97
CA ASP A 290 -4.88 9.96 4.95
C ASP A 290 -6.41 10.12 4.90
N LEU A 291 -7.08 10.09 6.06
CA LEU A 291 -8.53 10.27 6.15
C LEU A 291 -8.97 11.65 5.64
N SER A 292 -8.29 12.71 6.05
CA SER A 292 -8.60 14.09 5.70
C SER A 292 -8.38 14.37 4.20
N VAL A 293 -7.31 13.82 3.60
CA VAL A 293 -7.04 13.93 2.17
C VAL A 293 -8.00 13.05 1.35
N LEU A 294 -8.35 11.86 1.83
CA LEU A 294 -9.31 10.96 1.16
C LEU A 294 -10.75 11.50 1.23
N ALA A 295 -11.24 11.87 2.40
CA ALA A 295 -12.61 12.37 2.60
C ALA A 295 -12.88 13.68 1.83
N ARG A 296 -11.88 14.56 1.72
CA ARG A 296 -12.03 15.86 1.05
C ARG A 296 -11.75 15.83 -0.47
N LYS A 297 -11.22 14.70 -0.98
CA LYS A 297 -11.27 14.34 -2.41
C LYS A 297 -12.65 13.84 -2.85
N VAL A 298 -13.43 13.26 -1.93
CA VAL A 298 -14.82 12.83 -2.18
C VAL A 298 -15.80 14.02 -2.20
N ASN A 299 -15.50 15.10 -1.45
CA ASN A 299 -16.36 16.29 -1.31
C ASN A 299 -15.85 17.56 -2.03
N ALA A 300 -15.20 17.45 -3.21
CA ALA A 300 -14.80 18.63 -4.00
C ALA A 300 -15.94 19.11 -4.93
N PRO A 301 -16.41 20.39 -4.86
CA PRO A 301 -17.54 20.88 -5.66
C PRO A 301 -17.19 21.34 -7.09
N GLU A 302 -16.09 20.89 -7.69
CA GLU A 302 -15.69 21.31 -9.03
C GLU A 302 -15.56 20.12 -9.98
N ALA A 303 -16.72 19.66 -10.45
CA ALA A 303 -16.89 19.38 -11.87
C ALA A 303 -17.95 20.37 -12.36
N ARG A 304 -17.51 21.43 -13.05
CA ARG A 304 -18.39 22.45 -13.64
C ARG A 304 -19.42 21.81 -14.55
N ALA A 305 -20.64 22.31 -14.45
CA ALA A 305 -21.75 22.05 -15.34
C ALA A 305 -21.43 22.51 -16.78
N SER A 306 -21.03 21.57 -17.63
CA SER A 306 -21.43 21.58 -19.06
C SER A 306 -22.24 20.35 -19.44
N ASP A 307 -22.35 19.35 -18.55
CA ASP A 307 -23.02 18.10 -18.86
C ASP A 307 -24.18 17.90 -17.88
N THR A 308 -25.30 18.58 -18.13
CA THR A 308 -26.60 17.95 -17.81
C THR A 308 -26.69 16.69 -18.65
N VAL A 309 -26.24 15.56 -18.12
CA VAL A 309 -26.68 14.25 -18.58
C VAL A 309 -27.61 13.71 -17.52
N SER A 310 -28.88 13.67 -17.90
CA SER A 310 -29.96 12.91 -17.30
C SER A 310 -29.49 11.54 -16.77
N PHE A 311 -30.22 10.99 -15.80
CA PHE A 311 -30.15 9.59 -15.35
C PHE A 311 -30.51 8.57 -16.46
N GLU A 312 -30.23 8.87 -17.74
CA GLU A 312 -30.37 8.00 -18.91
C GLU A 312 -29.07 7.26 -19.26
N GLY A 313 -27.94 7.57 -18.60
CA GLY A 313 -26.64 6.97 -18.90
C GLY A 313 -26.48 5.46 -18.58
N ALA A 314 -27.38 4.86 -17.81
CA ALA A 314 -27.38 3.41 -17.59
C ALA A 314 -27.86 2.62 -18.83
N GLU A 315 -28.65 3.24 -19.70
CA GLU A 315 -29.11 2.61 -20.95
C GLU A 315 -27.99 2.57 -22.00
N ILE A 316 -27.00 3.47 -21.98
CA ILE A 316 -26.14 3.68 -23.16
C ILE A 316 -24.94 2.72 -23.25
N VAL A 317 -24.41 2.16 -22.15
CA VAL A 317 -23.19 1.31 -22.22
C VAL A 317 -23.51 -0.17 -22.51
N TRP A 318 -24.57 -0.72 -21.91
CA TRP A 318 -25.03 -2.08 -22.19
C TRP A 318 -25.64 -2.17 -23.60
N ILE A 319 -26.43 -1.16 -24.00
CA ILE A 319 -27.08 -1.11 -25.32
C ILE A 319 -26.06 -0.80 -26.44
N ARG A 320 -25.04 0.05 -26.26
CA ARG A 320 -24.04 0.34 -27.32
C ARG A 320 -23.12 -0.83 -27.68
N HIS A 321 -22.85 -1.77 -26.77
CA HIS A 321 -21.92 -2.88 -27.04
C HIS A 321 -22.63 -4.23 -27.28
N VAL A 322 -23.81 -4.45 -26.67
CA VAL A 322 -24.54 -5.71 -26.80
C VAL A 322 -25.58 -5.64 -27.91
N ARG A 323 -26.23 -4.49 -28.17
CA ARG A 323 -27.26 -4.38 -29.22
C ARG A 323 -26.71 -4.55 -30.65
N PRO A 324 -25.58 -3.93 -31.05
CA PRO A 324 -24.99 -4.18 -32.38
C PRO A 324 -24.47 -5.62 -32.52
N ARG A 325 -24.04 -6.25 -31.41
CA ARG A 325 -23.55 -7.64 -31.40
C ARG A 325 -24.70 -8.65 -31.45
N LEU A 326 -25.79 -8.44 -30.71
CA LEU A 326 -27.04 -9.18 -30.86
C LEU A 326 -27.59 -9.09 -32.28
N GLN A 327 -27.47 -7.91 -32.92
CA GLN A 327 -27.89 -7.70 -34.30
C GLN A 327 -26.97 -8.45 -35.29
N MET A 328 -25.64 -8.42 -35.11
CA MET A 328 -24.69 -9.29 -35.83
C MET A 328 -24.98 -10.79 -35.66
N PHE A 329 -25.46 -11.25 -34.50
CA PHE A 329 -25.83 -12.66 -34.27
C PHE A 329 -27.18 -13.04 -34.86
N GLN A 330 -28.12 -12.11 -34.93
CA GLN A 330 -29.40 -12.34 -35.60
C GLN A 330 -29.23 -12.50 -37.11
N ASP A 331 -28.19 -11.87 -37.68
CA ASP A 331 -27.88 -11.91 -39.11
C ASP A 331 -27.02 -13.11 -39.54
N THR A 332 -26.48 -13.89 -38.60
CA THR A 332 -25.51 -14.96 -38.87
C THR A 332 -26.09 -16.37 -38.70
N ASN A 333 -26.53 -16.95 -39.81
CA ASN A 333 -27.09 -18.30 -39.91
C ASN A 333 -25.99 -19.40 -39.87
N HIS A 334 -25.10 -19.38 -38.87
CA HIS A 334 -23.83 -20.13 -38.87
C HIS A 334 -23.77 -21.36 -37.95
N VAL A 335 -24.87 -21.74 -37.29
CA VAL A 335 -24.91 -22.95 -36.47
C VAL A 335 -25.53 -24.12 -37.21
N GLU A 336 -25.01 -25.31 -36.96
CA GLU A 336 -25.43 -26.58 -37.54
C GLU A 336 -26.01 -27.48 -36.46
N GLU A 337 -26.67 -28.54 -36.92
CA GLU A 337 -27.16 -29.59 -36.04
C GLU A 337 -25.98 -30.24 -35.30
N ASP A 338 -26.16 -30.56 -34.01
CA ASP A 338 -25.14 -31.13 -33.11
C ASP A 338 -23.97 -30.23 -32.66
N ASP A 339 -23.90 -28.95 -33.06
CA ASP A 339 -22.92 -28.00 -32.51
C ASP A 339 -22.93 -27.99 -30.98
N LEU A 340 -21.74 -27.96 -30.37
CA LEU A 340 -21.59 -27.90 -28.92
C LEU A 340 -21.33 -26.47 -28.46
N VAL A 341 -22.24 -25.91 -27.68
CA VAL A 341 -22.26 -24.50 -27.32
C VAL A 341 -21.99 -24.33 -25.83
N ILE A 342 -20.88 -23.70 -25.49
CA ILE A 342 -20.55 -23.28 -24.13
C ILE A 342 -21.08 -21.85 -23.93
N ALA A 343 -22.24 -21.74 -23.31
CA ALA A 343 -22.93 -20.47 -23.06
C ALA A 343 -22.93 -20.15 -21.57
N THR A 344 -22.17 -19.15 -21.13
CA THR A 344 -22.12 -18.72 -19.72
C THR A 344 -21.49 -17.35 -19.58
N TYR A 345 -21.76 -16.68 -18.45
CA TYR A 345 -21.19 -15.38 -18.15
C TYR A 345 -19.66 -15.36 -18.26
N PRO A 346 -19.07 -14.22 -18.68
CA PRO A 346 -17.62 -14.05 -18.68
C PRO A 346 -17.00 -14.43 -17.34
N LYS A 347 -15.85 -15.10 -17.37
CA LYS A 347 -15.06 -15.49 -16.18
C LYS A 347 -15.74 -16.51 -15.25
N SER A 348 -16.77 -17.20 -15.72
CA SER A 348 -17.37 -18.37 -15.05
C SER A 348 -16.59 -19.68 -15.24
N GLY A 349 -15.42 -19.64 -15.90
CA GLY A 349 -14.61 -20.83 -16.22
C GLY A 349 -14.69 -21.26 -17.69
N THR A 350 -15.15 -20.40 -18.60
CA THR A 350 -15.34 -20.71 -20.02
C THR A 350 -14.10 -21.23 -20.73
N THR A 351 -12.92 -20.67 -20.46
CA THR A 351 -11.69 -21.06 -21.18
C THR A 351 -11.26 -22.48 -20.81
N TRP A 352 -11.32 -22.83 -19.53
CA TRP A 352 -11.06 -24.19 -19.06
C TRP A 352 -12.09 -25.18 -19.61
N MET A 353 -13.37 -24.79 -19.63
CA MET A 353 -14.42 -25.62 -20.21
C MET A 353 -14.22 -25.83 -21.72
N SER A 354 -13.86 -24.78 -22.46
CA SER A 354 -13.54 -24.87 -23.89
C SER A 354 -12.38 -25.83 -24.15
N GLU A 355 -11.32 -25.76 -23.34
CA GLU A 355 -10.16 -26.66 -23.45
C GLU A 355 -10.54 -28.11 -23.16
N LEU A 356 -11.29 -28.35 -22.08
CA LEU A 356 -11.72 -29.68 -21.68
C LEU A 356 -12.60 -30.33 -22.76
N VAL A 357 -13.56 -29.56 -23.26
CA VAL A 357 -14.50 -29.99 -24.30
C VAL A 357 -13.77 -30.25 -25.62
N ASP A 358 -12.88 -29.35 -26.05
CA ASP A 358 -12.07 -29.51 -27.26
C ASP A 358 -11.17 -30.76 -27.18
N LEU A 359 -10.54 -31.00 -26.03
CA LEU A 359 -9.76 -32.21 -25.78
C LEU A 359 -10.62 -33.47 -25.82
N ILE A 360 -11.81 -33.47 -25.22
CA ILE A 360 -12.69 -34.64 -25.22
C ILE A 360 -13.12 -35.00 -26.65
N ILE A 361 -13.52 -34.00 -27.42
CA ILE A 361 -13.98 -34.15 -28.81
C ILE A 361 -12.86 -34.69 -29.71
N HIS A 362 -11.62 -34.25 -29.49
CA HIS A 362 -10.48 -34.65 -30.30
C HIS A 362 -9.67 -35.83 -29.70
N GLY A 363 -10.31 -36.68 -28.90
CA GLY A 363 -9.69 -37.93 -28.42
C GLY A 363 -8.52 -37.73 -27.44
N LEU A 364 -8.50 -36.61 -26.72
CA LEU A 364 -7.48 -36.20 -25.74
C LEU A 364 -6.09 -35.98 -26.37
N ASP A 365 -6.04 -35.55 -27.64
CA ASP A 365 -4.78 -35.18 -28.32
C ASP A 365 -4.15 -33.92 -27.71
N THR A 366 -3.32 -34.13 -26.68
CA THR A 366 -2.59 -33.07 -25.97
C THR A 366 -1.46 -32.45 -26.79
N GLU A 367 -1.06 -33.04 -27.92
CA GLU A 367 -0.03 -32.46 -28.80
C GLU A 367 -0.63 -31.43 -29.76
N LYS A 368 -1.92 -31.55 -30.10
CA LYS A 368 -2.67 -30.49 -30.79
C LYS A 368 -2.86 -29.25 -29.92
N THR A 369 -3.14 -29.41 -28.63
CA THR A 369 -3.37 -28.26 -27.71
C THR A 369 -2.12 -27.45 -27.39
N LYS A 370 -0.93 -28.04 -27.51
CA LYS A 370 0.37 -27.34 -27.38
C LYS A 370 0.75 -26.53 -28.62
N ARG A 371 0.23 -26.90 -29.80
CA ARG A 371 0.60 -26.28 -31.09
C ARG A 371 -0.22 -25.03 -31.39
N ASP A 372 -1.53 -25.12 -31.23
CA ASP A 372 -2.46 -24.01 -31.51
C ASP A 372 -2.94 -23.36 -30.22
N ALA A 373 -3.45 -22.13 -30.28
CA ALA A 373 -4.09 -21.49 -29.14
C ALA A 373 -5.58 -21.82 -29.07
N ILE A 374 -6.19 -21.88 -27.87
CA ILE A 374 -7.60 -22.27 -27.70
C ILE A 374 -8.58 -21.40 -28.51
N PHE A 375 -8.28 -20.11 -28.70
CA PHE A 375 -9.12 -19.21 -29.50
C PHE A 375 -9.06 -19.48 -31.01
N GLN A 376 -8.10 -20.29 -31.49
CA GLN A 376 -8.02 -20.77 -32.87
C GLN A 376 -8.75 -22.10 -33.06
N ARG A 377 -9.03 -22.83 -31.98
CA ARG A 377 -9.70 -24.15 -32.00
C ARG A 377 -11.18 -24.07 -31.63
N VAL A 378 -11.56 -23.15 -30.74
CA VAL A 378 -12.93 -22.94 -30.28
C VAL A 378 -13.42 -21.58 -30.76
N ALA A 379 -14.51 -21.58 -31.53
CA ALA A 379 -15.07 -20.37 -32.09
C ALA A 379 -15.72 -19.51 -31.00
N PHE A 380 -15.10 -18.38 -30.65
CA PHE A 380 -15.69 -17.43 -29.72
C PHE A 380 -16.51 -16.40 -30.51
N LEU A 381 -17.83 -16.56 -30.45
CA LEU A 381 -18.77 -15.83 -31.31
C LEU A 381 -18.61 -14.31 -31.21
N GLU A 382 -18.48 -13.77 -30.00
CA GLU A 382 -18.35 -12.33 -29.74
C GLU A 382 -16.94 -11.77 -30.00
N TYR A 383 -16.01 -12.60 -30.50
CA TYR A 383 -14.63 -12.20 -30.74
C TYR A 383 -14.50 -11.40 -32.05
N ALA A 384 -14.22 -10.11 -31.91
CA ALA A 384 -13.92 -9.21 -33.01
C ALA A 384 -12.76 -8.28 -32.61
N VAL A 385 -11.56 -8.59 -33.10
CA VAL A 385 -10.36 -7.75 -32.95
C VAL A 385 -9.86 -7.40 -34.36
N PRO A 386 -9.54 -6.14 -34.66
CA PRO A 386 -8.98 -5.76 -35.96
C PRO A 386 -7.75 -6.62 -36.29
N ASN A 387 -7.67 -7.12 -37.53
CA ASN A 387 -6.58 -7.96 -38.04
C ASN A 387 -6.50 -9.39 -37.44
N MET A 388 -7.53 -9.88 -36.77
CA MET A 388 -7.68 -11.29 -36.40
C MET A 388 -8.94 -11.88 -37.02
N LEU A 389 -8.95 -13.21 -37.20
CA LEU A 389 -10.15 -13.94 -37.62
C LEU A 389 -11.25 -13.74 -36.59
N THR A 390 -12.44 -13.40 -37.07
CA THR A 390 -13.66 -13.35 -36.29
C THR A 390 -14.07 -14.75 -35.85
N GLY A 391 -14.85 -14.85 -34.77
CA GLY A 391 -15.41 -16.13 -34.31
C GLY A 391 -16.11 -16.91 -35.42
N THR A 392 -16.83 -16.20 -36.30
CA THR A 392 -17.51 -16.77 -37.47
C THR A 392 -16.53 -17.32 -38.52
N GLU A 393 -15.46 -16.60 -38.84
CA GLU A 393 -14.44 -17.08 -39.77
C GLU A 393 -13.68 -18.29 -39.23
N ILE A 394 -13.51 -18.37 -37.92
CA ILE A 394 -12.93 -19.55 -37.24
C ILE A 394 -13.91 -20.71 -37.31
N LEU A 395 -15.20 -20.48 -37.01
CA LEU A 395 -16.24 -21.50 -37.08
C LEU A 395 -16.34 -22.14 -38.47
N ASN A 396 -16.25 -21.31 -39.53
CA ASN A 396 -16.29 -21.77 -40.92
C ASN A 396 -15.02 -22.54 -41.36
N ARG A 397 -13.94 -22.53 -40.56
CA ARG A 397 -12.69 -23.26 -40.83
C ARG A 397 -12.58 -24.57 -40.06
N ILE A 398 -13.49 -24.84 -39.13
CA ILE A 398 -13.50 -26.08 -38.35
C ILE A 398 -14.21 -27.14 -39.18
N GLU A 399 -13.46 -28.13 -39.67
CA GLU A 399 -13.95 -29.23 -40.52
C GLU A 399 -14.52 -30.43 -39.71
N SER A 400 -14.47 -30.38 -38.38
CA SER A 400 -14.86 -31.44 -37.43
C SER A 400 -15.95 -30.98 -36.44
N GLU A 401 -16.31 -31.81 -35.46
CA GLU A 401 -17.26 -31.47 -34.37
C GLU A 401 -16.94 -30.07 -33.79
N ARG A 402 -17.89 -29.13 -33.94
CA ARG A 402 -17.64 -27.71 -33.72
C ARG A 402 -17.99 -27.31 -32.29
N VAL A 403 -17.03 -26.64 -31.65
CA VAL A 403 -17.21 -26.07 -30.31
C VAL A 403 -17.34 -24.56 -30.42
N ILE A 404 -18.46 -24.07 -29.92
CA ILE A 404 -18.84 -22.67 -29.94
C ILE A 404 -18.82 -22.15 -28.51
N LYS A 405 -18.19 -21.00 -28.30
CA LYS A 405 -18.20 -20.28 -27.02
C LYS A 405 -19.01 -18.99 -27.18
N THR A 406 -19.85 -18.71 -26.18
CA THR A 406 -20.55 -17.43 -26.06
C THR A 406 -20.65 -16.98 -24.60
N HIS A 407 -20.67 -15.65 -24.41
CA HIS A 407 -20.95 -14.98 -23.14
C HIS A 407 -22.40 -14.52 -23.01
N LEU A 408 -23.24 -14.82 -23.99
CA LEU A 408 -24.68 -14.62 -23.89
C LEU A 408 -25.27 -15.56 -22.81
N PRO A 409 -26.15 -15.04 -21.93
CA PRO A 409 -27.00 -15.89 -21.09
C PRO A 409 -27.77 -16.89 -21.97
N VAL A 410 -27.92 -18.12 -21.49
CA VAL A 410 -28.63 -19.18 -22.24
C VAL A 410 -30.05 -18.73 -22.60
N GLU A 411 -30.69 -17.97 -21.73
CA GLU A 411 -32.06 -17.46 -21.89
C GLU A 411 -32.23 -16.49 -23.06
N VAL A 412 -31.13 -15.92 -23.59
CA VAL A 412 -31.15 -14.96 -24.69
C VAL A 412 -30.43 -15.48 -25.94
N LEU A 413 -30.11 -16.78 -25.99
CA LEU A 413 -29.56 -17.40 -27.20
C LEU A 413 -30.59 -17.31 -28.34
N PRO A 414 -30.17 -16.93 -29.57
CA PRO A 414 -31.07 -16.85 -30.72
C PRO A 414 -31.84 -18.14 -31.00
N LYS A 415 -33.04 -18.02 -31.57
CA LYS A 415 -33.97 -19.13 -31.84
C LYS A 415 -33.33 -20.27 -32.65
N HIS A 416 -32.41 -19.97 -33.58
CA HIS A 416 -31.74 -20.96 -34.43
C HIS A 416 -30.90 -21.98 -33.64
N PHE A 417 -30.31 -21.62 -32.49
CA PHE A 417 -29.61 -22.57 -31.61
C PHE A 417 -30.55 -23.65 -31.06
N TRP A 418 -31.81 -23.27 -30.82
CA TRP A 418 -32.85 -24.14 -30.31
C TRP A 418 -33.48 -24.98 -31.42
N GLU A 419 -33.70 -24.39 -32.60
CA GLU A 419 -34.27 -25.07 -33.77
C GLU A 419 -33.32 -26.09 -34.39
N LYS A 420 -31.99 -25.87 -34.32
CA LYS A 420 -30.95 -26.79 -34.79
C LYS A 420 -30.54 -27.85 -33.75
N ASN A 421 -31.22 -27.91 -32.61
CA ASN A 421 -30.96 -28.90 -31.56
C ASN A 421 -29.48 -28.95 -31.09
N CYS A 422 -28.81 -27.79 -31.04
CA CYS A 422 -27.43 -27.70 -30.56
C CYS A 422 -27.32 -28.21 -29.11
N LYS A 423 -26.18 -28.81 -28.76
CA LYS A 423 -25.88 -29.27 -27.40
C LYS A 423 -25.35 -28.11 -26.58
N ILE A 424 -26.05 -27.69 -25.51
CA ILE A 424 -25.66 -26.50 -24.75
C ILE A 424 -25.07 -26.88 -23.39
N ILE A 425 -23.83 -26.47 -23.14
CA ILE A 425 -23.16 -26.55 -21.85
C ILE A 425 -23.26 -25.19 -21.14
N TYR A 426 -23.96 -25.17 -20.00
CA TYR A 426 -24.00 -24.02 -19.11
C TYR A 426 -23.11 -24.25 -17.89
N VAL A 427 -22.11 -23.39 -17.70
CA VAL A 427 -21.24 -23.41 -16.53
C VAL A 427 -21.81 -22.51 -15.45
N ALA A 428 -22.37 -23.10 -14.38
CA ALA A 428 -22.92 -22.37 -13.25
C ALA A 428 -21.85 -22.17 -12.17
N ARG A 429 -21.44 -20.92 -11.95
CA ARG A 429 -20.48 -20.52 -10.92
C ARG A 429 -21.12 -19.47 -9.99
N ASN A 430 -20.72 -19.45 -8.72
CA ASN A 430 -21.16 -18.43 -7.77
C ASN A 430 -20.87 -17.03 -8.33
N GLY A 431 -21.89 -16.18 -8.44
CA GLY A 431 -21.76 -14.82 -8.97
C GLY A 431 -20.68 -14.00 -8.25
N LYS A 432 -20.48 -14.22 -6.94
CA LYS A 432 -19.40 -13.56 -6.19
C LYS A 432 -18.02 -13.89 -6.74
N ASP A 433 -17.76 -15.17 -7.02
CA ASP A 433 -16.50 -15.66 -7.56
C ASP A 433 -16.29 -15.20 -9.02
N VAL A 434 -17.38 -15.11 -9.79
CA VAL A 434 -17.37 -14.59 -11.16
C VAL A 434 -16.96 -13.11 -11.17
N ALA A 435 -17.56 -12.28 -10.31
CA ALA A 435 -17.22 -10.86 -10.24
C ALA A 435 -15.78 -10.60 -9.79
N VAL A 436 -15.29 -11.36 -8.80
CA VAL A 436 -13.88 -11.30 -8.37
C VAL A 436 -12.95 -11.72 -9.51
N SER A 437 -13.30 -12.78 -10.25
CA SER A 437 -12.52 -13.23 -11.41
C SER A 437 -12.53 -12.21 -12.56
N TYR A 438 -13.65 -11.50 -12.74
CA TYR A 438 -13.80 -10.41 -13.70
C TYR A 438 -12.98 -9.17 -13.32
N TYR A 439 -12.97 -8.84 -12.02
CA TYR A 439 -12.11 -7.80 -11.45
C TYR A 439 -10.62 -8.06 -11.71
N HIS A 440 -10.13 -9.27 -11.40
CA HIS A 440 -8.73 -9.62 -11.64
C HIS A 440 -8.35 -9.62 -13.12
N PHE A 441 -9.25 -10.08 -14.00
CA PHE A 441 -9.02 -10.03 -15.45
C PHE A 441 -8.79 -8.60 -15.94
N TYR A 442 -9.64 -7.65 -15.55
CA TYR A 442 -9.50 -6.25 -15.95
C TYR A 442 -8.23 -5.58 -15.40
N LEU A 443 -7.82 -5.92 -14.18
CA LEU A 443 -6.54 -5.45 -13.64
C LEU A 443 -5.33 -5.99 -14.41
N SER A 444 -5.42 -7.22 -14.90
CA SER A 444 -4.32 -7.89 -15.62
C SER A 444 -4.21 -7.55 -17.11
N ALA A 445 -5.33 -7.17 -17.75
CA ALA A 445 -5.41 -7.02 -19.21
C ALA A 445 -5.01 -5.63 -19.76
N ASN A 446 -4.64 -4.67 -18.90
CA ASN A 446 -4.24 -3.31 -19.32
C ASN A 446 -2.79 -2.97 -18.91
N PRO A 447 -1.76 -3.40 -19.68
CA PRO A 447 -0.38 -2.97 -19.47
C PRO A 447 -0.01 -1.68 -20.21
N MET A 448 -0.90 -1.11 -21.05
CA MET A 448 -0.63 0.12 -21.79
C MET A 448 -1.68 1.19 -21.54
N GLY A 449 -1.25 2.30 -20.94
CA GLY A 449 -1.77 3.64 -21.25
C GLY A 449 -3.14 4.05 -20.70
N LYS A 450 -3.11 5.14 -19.92
CA LYS A 450 -3.99 6.32 -20.01
C LYS A 450 -5.17 6.20 -21.00
N HIS A 451 -6.38 6.52 -20.51
CA HIS A 451 -7.65 6.70 -21.24
C HIS A 451 -8.54 5.45 -21.41
N CYS A 452 -9.27 5.10 -20.35
CA CYS A 452 -10.58 4.49 -20.48
C CYS A 452 -11.45 4.90 -19.28
N ASP A 453 -12.15 6.02 -19.41
CA ASP A 453 -13.23 6.46 -18.49
C ASP A 453 -14.55 5.69 -18.73
N TRP A 454 -14.53 4.73 -19.64
CA TRP A 454 -15.67 3.90 -20.02
C TRP A 454 -15.57 2.54 -19.33
N ILE A 455 -16.15 2.41 -18.14
CA ILE A 455 -16.84 1.22 -17.59
C ILE A 455 -17.27 1.62 -16.17
N ARG A 456 -18.51 2.13 -16.07
CA ARG A 456 -19.26 2.29 -14.81
C ARG A 456 -20.64 1.59 -14.80
N PRO A 457 -20.94 0.48 -15.51
CA PRO A 457 -22.23 -0.19 -15.28
C PRO A 457 -22.11 -1.29 -14.20
N PRO A 458 -23.16 -1.48 -13.37
CA PRO A 458 -23.27 -2.64 -12.50
C PRO A 458 -23.33 -3.95 -13.31
N LEU A 459 -22.60 -4.97 -12.89
CA LEU A 459 -22.75 -6.34 -13.38
C LEU A 459 -23.98 -6.95 -12.71
N LEU A 460 -25.06 -7.13 -13.49
CA LEU A 460 -26.25 -7.87 -13.08
C LEU A 460 -25.99 -9.36 -13.24
N MET A 461 -25.97 -10.08 -12.11
CA MET A 461 -25.82 -11.53 -12.09
C MET A 461 -27.10 -12.16 -11.53
N ILE A 462 -27.68 -13.07 -12.30
CA ILE A 462 -28.83 -13.85 -11.88
C ILE A 462 -28.28 -15.12 -11.23
N ASP A 463 -28.57 -15.32 -9.95
CA ASP A 463 -28.32 -16.62 -9.32
C ASP A 463 -29.35 -17.63 -9.85
N PRO A 464 -28.94 -18.67 -10.61
CA PRO A 464 -29.88 -19.63 -11.20
C PRO A 464 -30.62 -20.45 -10.15
N LEU A 465 -30.03 -20.61 -8.95
CA LEU A 465 -30.57 -21.43 -7.87
C LEU A 465 -31.57 -20.66 -7.00
N SER A 466 -31.31 -19.38 -6.74
CA SER A 466 -32.17 -18.55 -5.89
C SER A 466 -33.10 -17.60 -6.66
N LYS A 467 -32.93 -17.45 -7.97
CA LYS A 467 -33.59 -16.46 -8.84
C LYS A 467 -33.42 -15.01 -8.36
N LYS A 468 -32.48 -14.75 -7.43
CA LYS A 468 -32.19 -13.40 -6.95
C LYS A 468 -31.23 -12.72 -7.91
N VAL A 469 -31.62 -11.53 -8.34
CA VAL A 469 -30.77 -10.65 -9.12
C VAL A 469 -29.84 -9.93 -8.15
N THR A 470 -28.53 -10.14 -8.31
CA THR A 470 -27.51 -9.47 -7.51
C THR A 470 -26.74 -8.54 -8.43
N SER A 471 -26.65 -7.26 -8.09
CA SER A 471 -25.77 -6.33 -8.80
C SER A 471 -24.43 -6.23 -8.07
N ALA A 472 -23.35 -6.30 -8.84
CA ALA A 472 -22.00 -6.00 -8.38
C ALA A 472 -21.53 -4.73 -9.07
N THR A 473 -21.22 -3.68 -8.29
CA THR A 473 -20.71 -2.42 -8.85
C THR A 473 -19.24 -2.25 -8.46
N LEU A 474 -18.41 -2.00 -9.47
CA LEU A 474 -16.97 -1.82 -9.31
C LEU A 474 -16.67 -0.32 -9.25
N TRP A 475 -16.09 0.15 -8.14
CA TRP A 475 -15.72 1.55 -7.99
C TRP A 475 -14.22 1.69 -7.77
N ARG A 476 -13.60 2.62 -8.49
CA ARG A 476 -12.19 2.99 -8.33
C ARG A 476 -12.03 3.84 -7.08
N THR A 477 -11.23 3.38 -6.12
CA THR A 477 -10.88 4.18 -4.94
C THR A 477 -9.49 4.77 -5.11
N GLY A 478 -9.39 6.09 -5.34
CA GLY A 478 -8.13 6.85 -5.25
C GLY A 478 -7.58 7.46 -6.56
N THR A 479 -6.84 8.56 -6.41
CA THR A 479 -6.14 9.30 -7.48
C THR A 479 -4.77 8.68 -7.81
N CYS A 480 -4.44 8.65 -9.11
CA CYS A 480 -3.19 8.25 -9.78
C CYS A 480 -1.92 8.05 -8.92
N THR A 481 -1.70 6.82 -8.45
CA THR A 481 -0.39 6.19 -8.21
C THR A 481 -0.50 4.72 -8.66
N PRO A 482 0.62 3.96 -8.85
CA PRO A 482 0.61 2.69 -9.60
C PRO A 482 -0.18 1.53 -8.98
N HIS A 483 -0.69 1.69 -7.76
CA HIS A 483 -1.42 0.66 -7.02
C HIS A 483 -2.91 1.00 -7.01
N HIS A 484 -3.64 0.47 -7.99
CA HIS A 484 -5.06 0.70 -8.18
C HIS A 484 -5.88 -0.16 -7.20
N HIS A 485 -6.50 0.46 -6.20
CA HIS A 485 -7.52 -0.20 -5.38
C HIS A 485 -8.89 0.00 -5.99
N TRP A 486 -9.60 -1.09 -6.21
CA TRP A 486 -11.01 -1.08 -6.59
C TRP A 486 -11.81 -1.79 -5.50
N LYS A 487 -13.00 -1.29 -5.22
CA LYS A 487 -13.94 -1.93 -4.30
C LYS A 487 -15.13 -2.49 -5.09
N ILE A 488 -15.55 -3.71 -4.74
CA ILE A 488 -16.79 -4.33 -5.23
C ILE A 488 -17.86 -4.13 -4.16
N SER A 489 -18.95 -3.43 -4.49
CA SER A 489 -20.14 -3.33 -3.65
C SER A 489 -21.22 -4.29 -4.13
N TRP A 490 -21.94 -4.91 -3.18
CA TRP A 490 -23.02 -5.87 -3.43
C TRP A 490 -24.36 -5.27 -3.01
N GLU A 491 -25.35 -5.23 -3.90
CA GLU A 491 -26.74 -4.94 -3.52
C GLU A 491 -27.62 -6.19 -3.75
N GLY A 492 -28.35 -6.58 -2.71
CA GLY A 492 -29.43 -7.55 -2.81
C GLY A 492 -30.71 -6.82 -3.21
N LEU A 493 -31.27 -7.17 -4.37
CA LEU A 493 -32.61 -6.69 -4.74
C LEU A 493 -33.65 -7.53 -3.99
N ASP A 494 -33.88 -7.16 -2.75
CA ASP A 494 -34.93 -7.73 -1.92
C ASP A 494 -36.27 -7.27 -2.51
N GLY A 495 -37.12 -8.22 -2.93
CA GLY A 495 -38.37 -7.95 -3.66
C GLY A 495 -39.48 -7.23 -2.87
N LYS A 496 -39.16 -6.18 -2.10
CA LYS A 496 -40.12 -5.36 -1.33
C LYS A 496 -39.87 -3.84 -1.44
N GLY A 497 -39.23 -3.39 -2.52
CA GLY A 497 -39.10 -1.97 -2.84
C GLY A 497 -39.40 -1.69 -4.31
N GLU A 498 -40.65 -1.33 -4.62
CA GLU A 498 -40.97 -0.48 -5.77
C GLU A 498 -40.22 0.86 -5.57
N ASN A 499 -39.53 1.54 -6.49
CA ASN A 499 -39.36 1.54 -7.95
C ASN A 499 -38.00 2.26 -8.21
N THR A 500 -37.13 1.86 -9.14
CA THR A 500 -37.19 2.33 -10.55
C THR A 500 -36.25 1.57 -11.51
N VAL A 501 -35.30 0.76 -11.01
CA VAL A 501 -34.30 0.05 -11.86
C VAL A 501 -34.79 -1.34 -12.29
N CYS A 502 -35.52 -2.04 -11.41
CA CYS A 502 -35.96 -3.43 -11.66
C CYS A 502 -37.09 -3.52 -12.71
N SER A 503 -37.97 -2.51 -12.78
CA SER A 503 -39.08 -2.47 -13.73
C SER A 503 -38.63 -2.21 -15.18
N LYS A 504 -37.59 -1.40 -15.39
CA LYS A 504 -37.03 -1.14 -16.74
C LYS A 504 -36.33 -2.38 -17.35
N TYR A 505 -35.65 -3.19 -16.55
CA TYR A 505 -34.99 -4.42 -17.04
C TYR A 505 -35.95 -5.61 -17.20
N GLN A 506 -36.98 -5.73 -16.36
CA GLN A 506 -38.09 -6.66 -16.62
C GLN A 506 -38.80 -6.34 -17.93
N HIS A 507 -38.91 -5.06 -18.28
CA HIS A 507 -39.49 -4.63 -19.56
C HIS A 507 -38.65 -5.09 -20.77
N LEU A 508 -37.32 -5.19 -20.66
CA LEU A 508 -36.42 -5.72 -21.70
C LEU A 508 -36.54 -7.25 -21.87
N ILE A 509 -36.70 -7.98 -20.76
CA ILE A 509 -36.94 -9.44 -20.75
C ILE A 509 -38.36 -9.76 -21.27
N SER A 510 -39.34 -8.89 -21.01
CA SER A 510 -40.71 -9.07 -21.51
C SER A 510 -40.88 -8.63 -22.97
N THR A 511 -40.07 -7.68 -23.46
CA THR A 511 -40.11 -7.20 -24.85
C THR A 511 -39.32 -8.06 -25.82
N SER A 512 -38.30 -8.79 -25.37
CA SER A 512 -37.72 -9.91 -26.13
C SER A 512 -38.63 -11.15 -26.15
N GLY A 513 -39.63 -11.19 -25.27
CA GLY A 513 -40.63 -12.25 -25.16
C GLY A 513 -41.89 -12.06 -26.03
N ASN A 514 -41.98 -11.01 -26.85
CA ASN A 514 -43.06 -10.86 -27.83
C ASN A 514 -42.79 -11.66 -29.12
N TYR A 515 -42.43 -12.93 -28.98
CA TYR A 515 -42.77 -13.93 -29.98
C TYR A 515 -44.03 -14.65 -29.49
N SER A 516 -45.11 -14.26 -30.15
CA SER A 516 -46.49 -14.59 -29.88
C SER A 516 -46.73 -16.08 -29.64
N SER A 517 -47.62 -16.32 -28.69
CA SER A 517 -48.64 -17.35 -28.77
C SER A 517 -49.16 -17.52 -30.20
N GLU A 518 -48.68 -18.53 -30.91
CA GLU A 518 -49.47 -19.25 -31.88
C GLU A 518 -48.79 -20.59 -32.19
N THR A 519 -49.62 -21.62 -32.17
CA THR A 519 -49.38 -23.03 -32.44
C THR A 519 -48.23 -23.34 -33.40
N GLU A 520 -47.13 -23.92 -32.90
CA GLU A 520 -46.30 -24.83 -33.68
C GLU A 520 -45.60 -25.85 -32.77
N LYS A 521 -45.60 -27.11 -33.22
CA LYS A 521 -45.26 -28.32 -32.48
C LYS A 521 -43.91 -28.18 -31.77
N ARG A 522 -43.89 -28.43 -30.44
CA ARG A 522 -42.65 -28.56 -29.64
C ARG A 522 -41.71 -29.56 -30.30
N ALA A 523 -40.66 -29.07 -30.96
CA ALA A 523 -39.40 -29.80 -30.97
C ALA A 523 -38.97 -30.00 -29.51
N ALA A 524 -38.39 -31.16 -29.19
CA ALA A 524 -37.90 -31.43 -27.84
C ALA A 524 -36.94 -30.28 -27.42
N PRO A 525 -37.04 -29.76 -26.18
CA PRO A 525 -36.10 -28.75 -25.73
C PRO A 525 -34.67 -29.34 -25.82
N PRO A 526 -33.67 -28.56 -26.28
CA PRO A 526 -32.27 -28.99 -26.29
C PRO A 526 -31.84 -29.45 -24.91
N ARG A 527 -30.97 -30.46 -24.85
CA ARG A 527 -30.35 -30.92 -23.60
C ARG A 527 -29.41 -29.83 -23.08
N ILE A 528 -29.89 -29.05 -22.12
CA ILE A 528 -29.06 -28.10 -21.37
C ILE A 528 -28.34 -28.89 -20.28
N ILE A 529 -27.02 -29.00 -20.40
CA ILE A 529 -26.16 -29.62 -19.39
C ILE A 529 -25.73 -28.53 -18.40
N GLN A 530 -26.25 -28.58 -17.18
CA GLN A 530 -25.87 -27.64 -16.12
C GLN A 530 -24.78 -28.25 -15.23
N LEU A 531 -23.59 -27.64 -15.23
CA LEU A 531 -22.48 -28.01 -14.35
C LEU A 531 -22.36 -27.00 -13.20
N VAL A 532 -22.54 -27.46 -11.96
CA VAL A 532 -22.40 -26.66 -10.75
C VAL A 532 -21.11 -27.04 -10.04
N TYR A 533 -20.17 -26.11 -9.90
CA TYR A 533 -18.97 -26.30 -9.07
C TYR A 533 -18.69 -25.06 -8.19
N SER A 534 -18.21 -25.29 -6.96
CA SER A 534 -17.67 -24.25 -6.09
C SER A 534 -16.17 -24.50 -5.89
N MET A 535 -15.37 -23.44 -5.65
CA MET A 535 -13.95 -23.60 -5.30
C MET A 535 -13.76 -24.44 -4.03
N ASP A 536 -14.72 -24.37 -3.09
CA ASP A 536 -14.68 -25.12 -1.82
C ASP A 536 -14.81 -26.64 -2.02
N THR A 537 -15.54 -27.09 -3.04
CA THR A 537 -15.71 -28.52 -3.33
C THR A 537 -14.44 -29.14 -3.95
N ALA A 538 -13.62 -28.36 -4.65
CA ALA A 538 -12.36 -28.83 -5.24
C ALA A 538 -11.23 -28.98 -4.22
N VAL A 539 -11.20 -28.14 -3.17
CA VAL A 539 -10.24 -28.26 -2.07
C VAL A 539 -10.57 -29.43 -1.15
N ARG A 540 -11.87 -29.76 -0.98
CA ARG A 540 -12.29 -30.91 -0.18
C ARG A 540 -12.14 -32.25 -0.91
N ALA A 541 -12.06 -32.26 -2.24
CA ALA A 541 -11.91 -33.51 -3.03
C ALA A 541 -10.54 -34.20 -2.87
N THR A 542 -9.53 -33.54 -2.28
CA THR A 542 -8.20 -34.13 -2.04
C THR A 542 -8.04 -34.73 -0.64
N SER A 543 -9.06 -34.63 0.22
CA SER A 543 -9.05 -35.23 1.54
C SER A 543 -10.39 -35.92 1.78
N TRP A 544 -10.32 -37.22 2.07
CA TRP A 544 -11.43 -38.16 2.32
C TRP A 544 -11.99 -38.88 1.09
N GLY A 545 -11.67 -40.18 1.00
CA GLY A 545 -12.47 -41.13 0.24
C GLY A 545 -13.86 -41.25 0.86
N GLY A 546 -14.89 -40.81 0.14
CA GLY A 546 -16.27 -40.93 0.56
C GLY A 546 -17.19 -39.94 -0.14
N TRP A 547 -17.73 -40.32 -1.30
CA TRP A 547 -18.83 -39.59 -1.95
C TRP A 547 -20.14 -39.83 -1.16
N LYS A 548 -20.46 -39.00 -0.17
CA LYS A 548 -21.83 -38.89 0.37
C LYS A 548 -22.22 -37.45 0.74
N SER A 549 -23.01 -36.86 -0.16
CA SER A 549 -24.21 -36.04 0.06
C SER A 549 -24.22 -35.05 1.24
N HIS A 550 -24.04 -33.74 0.99
CA HIS A 550 -24.53 -32.67 1.89
C HIS A 550 -24.81 -31.35 1.14
N TRP A 551 -25.67 -31.35 0.11
CA TRP A 551 -26.44 -30.16 -0.28
C TRP A 551 -27.77 -30.62 -0.91
N GLY A 552 -28.89 -30.31 -0.27
CA GLY A 552 -30.22 -30.56 -0.82
C GLY A 552 -30.49 -29.62 -1.99
N LEU A 553 -30.27 -30.09 -3.22
CA LEU A 553 -30.70 -29.42 -4.45
C LEU A 553 -32.11 -29.88 -4.80
N THR A 554 -33.09 -28.98 -4.66
CA THR A 554 -34.43 -29.17 -5.23
C THR A 554 -34.33 -29.22 -6.76
N HIS A 555 -34.76 -30.33 -7.36
CA HIS A 555 -34.88 -30.48 -8.81
C HIS A 555 -35.76 -29.36 -9.38
N SER A 556 -35.18 -28.47 -10.19
CA SER A 556 -35.99 -27.60 -11.03
C SER A 556 -36.42 -28.41 -12.26
N LYS A 557 -37.71 -28.44 -12.59
CA LYS A 557 -38.30 -29.23 -13.68
C LYS A 557 -37.86 -28.80 -15.11
N ARG A 558 -36.78 -28.03 -15.26
CA ARG A 558 -36.36 -27.41 -16.54
C ARG A 558 -34.94 -27.71 -17.01
N TYR A 559 -34.07 -28.31 -16.18
CA TYR A 559 -32.66 -28.52 -16.51
C TYR A 559 -32.20 -29.90 -16.03
N ASP A 560 -31.45 -30.61 -16.87
CA ASP A 560 -30.74 -31.83 -16.47
C ASP A 560 -29.42 -31.40 -15.80
N VAL A 561 -29.38 -31.49 -14.46
CA VAL A 561 -28.15 -31.27 -13.69
C VAL A 561 -27.32 -32.55 -13.79
N LEU A 562 -26.17 -32.48 -14.45
CA LEU A 562 -25.34 -33.64 -14.72
C LEU A 562 -24.00 -33.49 -14.01
N TYR A 563 -23.59 -34.53 -13.28
CA TYR A 563 -22.26 -34.64 -12.71
C TYR A 563 -21.22 -34.92 -13.82
N LEU A 564 -19.93 -34.66 -13.54
CA LEU A 564 -18.85 -34.80 -14.53
C LEU A 564 -18.88 -36.17 -15.25
N ASP A 565 -19.17 -37.23 -14.52
CA ASP A 565 -19.24 -38.62 -15.02
C ASP A 565 -20.42 -38.84 -15.99
N GLU A 566 -21.50 -38.11 -15.80
CA GLU A 566 -22.70 -38.14 -16.64
C GLU A 566 -22.51 -37.26 -17.90
N MET A 567 -21.80 -36.14 -17.78
CA MET A 567 -21.34 -35.34 -18.93
C MET A 567 -20.45 -36.17 -19.86
N LEU A 568 -19.50 -36.91 -19.31
CA LEU A 568 -18.60 -37.79 -20.06
C LEU A 568 -19.36 -38.93 -20.77
N SER A 569 -20.45 -39.41 -20.17
CA SER A 569 -21.33 -40.42 -20.76
C SER A 569 -22.17 -39.86 -21.92
N LEU A 570 -22.58 -38.59 -21.85
CA LEU A 570 -23.32 -37.88 -22.90
C LEU A 570 -22.44 -37.51 -24.11
N LEU A 571 -21.14 -37.29 -23.91
CA LEU A 571 -20.15 -37.03 -24.97
C LEU A 571 -19.63 -38.32 -25.63
N HIS A 572 -20.36 -39.44 -25.53
CA HIS A 572 -20.06 -40.75 -26.16
C HIS A 572 -18.69 -41.39 -25.81
N PHE A 573 -18.14 -41.17 -24.61
CA PHE A 573 -16.83 -41.73 -24.24
C PHE A 573 -16.83 -43.20 -23.75
N LYS A 574 -17.95 -43.91 -23.86
CA LYS A 574 -18.08 -45.30 -23.35
C LYS A 574 -17.26 -46.36 -24.13
N THR A 575 -16.60 -45.99 -25.22
CA THR A 575 -15.93 -46.95 -26.13
C THR A 575 -14.40 -46.97 -26.08
N LEU A 576 -13.72 -46.09 -25.34
CA LEU A 576 -12.24 -46.02 -25.37
C LEU A 576 -11.50 -46.64 -24.17
N GLY A 577 -12.19 -47.21 -23.18
CA GLY A 577 -11.55 -48.11 -22.19
C GLY A 577 -10.27 -47.56 -21.52
N LEU A 578 -10.19 -46.25 -21.24
CA LEU A 578 -9.02 -45.64 -20.61
C LEU A 578 -9.14 -45.73 -19.08
N PRO A 579 -8.32 -46.55 -18.37
CA PRO A 579 -8.45 -46.79 -16.92
C PRO A 579 -8.10 -45.56 -16.05
N ASN A 580 -7.61 -44.49 -16.67
CA ASN A 580 -6.93 -43.39 -15.99
C ASN A 580 -7.55 -42.01 -16.25
N LEU A 581 -8.81 -41.94 -16.71
CA LEU A 581 -9.50 -40.67 -16.96
C LEU A 581 -9.50 -39.71 -15.74
N PRO A 582 -9.70 -40.17 -14.48
CA PRO A 582 -9.56 -39.30 -13.30
C PRO A 582 -8.12 -38.80 -13.08
N ILE A 583 -7.12 -39.61 -13.42
CA ILE A 583 -5.69 -39.25 -13.31
C ILE A 583 -5.31 -38.27 -14.42
N LEU A 584 -5.85 -38.42 -15.62
CA LEU A 584 -5.63 -37.51 -16.75
C LEU A 584 -6.34 -36.16 -16.51
N LEU A 585 -7.57 -36.18 -15.97
CA LEU A 585 -8.28 -34.97 -15.55
C LEU A 585 -7.59 -34.27 -14.37
N ALA A 586 -7.07 -35.03 -13.41
CA ALA A 586 -6.23 -34.51 -12.33
C ALA A 586 -4.85 -34.04 -12.82
N SER A 587 -4.33 -34.60 -13.91
CA SER A 587 -3.07 -34.20 -14.56
C SER A 587 -3.27 -32.94 -15.39
N LEU A 588 -4.31 -32.84 -16.22
CA LEU A 588 -4.71 -31.62 -16.92
C LEU A 588 -5.05 -30.51 -15.92
N TYR A 589 -5.75 -30.82 -14.83
CA TYR A 589 -5.95 -29.90 -13.72
C TYR A 589 -4.65 -29.57 -13.00
N ARG A 590 -3.67 -30.48 -12.84
CA ARG A 590 -2.36 -30.17 -12.25
C ARG A 590 -1.50 -29.35 -13.19
N THR A 591 -1.49 -29.60 -14.48
CA THR A 591 -0.73 -28.86 -15.50
C THR A 591 -1.31 -27.47 -15.67
N TYR A 592 -2.64 -27.31 -15.73
CA TYR A 592 -3.28 -26.00 -15.68
C TYR A 592 -3.31 -25.39 -14.28
N SER A 593 -3.29 -26.16 -13.20
CA SER A 593 -3.01 -25.66 -11.84
C SER A 593 -1.54 -25.33 -11.70
N LEU A 594 -0.63 -25.78 -12.55
CA LEU A 594 0.80 -25.49 -12.55
C LEU A 594 1.12 -24.36 -13.53
N GLU A 595 0.30 -24.12 -14.55
CA GLU A 595 0.26 -22.88 -15.33
C GLU A 595 -0.53 -21.79 -14.61
N ILE A 596 -1.59 -22.11 -13.87
CA ILE A 596 -2.27 -21.21 -12.93
C ILE A 596 -1.41 -21.04 -11.68
N LYS A 597 -0.71 -22.06 -11.16
CA LYS A 597 0.33 -21.87 -10.14
C LYS A 597 1.56 -21.23 -10.73
N GLY A 598 1.81 -21.31 -12.04
CA GLY A 598 2.89 -20.61 -12.76
C GLY A 598 2.55 -19.13 -12.95
N LEU A 599 1.31 -18.82 -13.27
CA LEU A 599 0.73 -17.47 -13.33
C LEU A 599 0.45 -16.92 -11.92
N CYS A 600 0.17 -17.76 -10.92
CA CYS A 600 0.10 -17.41 -9.50
C CYS A 600 1.48 -17.42 -8.82
N LEU A 601 2.50 -18.05 -9.40
CA LEU A 601 3.92 -17.90 -9.04
C LEU A 601 4.38 -16.49 -9.46
N VAL A 602 3.79 -15.93 -10.53
CA VAL A 602 3.96 -14.52 -10.89
C VAL A 602 3.03 -13.59 -10.10
N ASN A 603 1.82 -14.04 -9.72
CA ASN A 603 0.85 -13.23 -8.97
C ASN A 603 0.27 -14.00 -7.76
N GLY A 604 1.04 -14.00 -6.66
CA GLY A 604 0.69 -14.69 -5.43
C GLY A 604 -0.67 -14.27 -4.86
N LEU A 605 -1.42 -15.25 -4.33
CA LEU A 605 -2.45 -15.00 -3.33
C LEU A 605 -1.78 -14.24 -2.18
N ALA A 606 -2.07 -12.95 -2.07
CA ALA A 606 -1.51 -12.13 -1.02
C ALA A 606 -2.10 -12.58 0.33
N MET A 607 -1.26 -12.75 1.35
CA MET A 607 -1.73 -12.69 2.73
C MET A 607 -2.33 -11.29 2.91
N SER A 608 -3.66 -11.17 2.80
CA SER A 608 -4.36 -9.89 2.81
C SER A 608 -4.48 -9.26 4.20
N SER A 609 -4.02 -9.96 5.24
CA SER A 609 -3.97 -9.49 6.62
C SER A 609 -2.81 -10.15 7.37
N ARG A 610 -2.09 -9.36 8.18
CA ARG A 610 -1.04 -9.86 9.08
C ARG A 610 -1.65 -10.74 10.19
N PRO A 611 -1.21 -11.98 10.36
CA PRO A 611 -1.77 -12.88 11.37
C PRO A 611 -1.30 -12.50 12.79
N PRO A 612 -2.13 -12.71 13.83
CA PRO A 612 -1.72 -12.49 15.21
C PRO A 612 -0.72 -13.56 15.67
N ILE A 613 0.05 -13.24 16.72
CA ILE A 613 0.90 -14.21 17.44
C ILE A 613 0.02 -15.29 18.07
N LYS A 614 0.52 -16.53 18.04
CA LYS A 614 -0.03 -17.68 18.76
C LYS A 614 0.96 -18.11 19.84
N TYR A 615 0.51 -18.88 20.82
CA TYR A 615 1.37 -19.40 21.87
C TYR A 615 1.43 -20.92 21.80
N VAL A 616 2.64 -21.46 21.83
CA VAL A 616 2.89 -22.88 21.80
C VAL A 616 3.93 -23.21 22.86
N SER A 617 3.61 -24.12 23.78
CA SER A 617 4.46 -24.43 24.93
C SER A 617 4.88 -23.19 25.73
N GLY A 618 4.01 -22.17 25.82
CA GLY A 618 4.29 -20.89 26.49
C GLY A 618 5.14 -19.91 25.67
N MET A 619 5.64 -20.30 24.51
CA MET A 619 6.43 -19.45 23.62
C MET A 619 5.52 -18.76 22.57
N PRO A 620 5.62 -17.44 22.38
CA PRO A 620 4.97 -16.75 21.27
C PRO A 620 5.58 -17.16 19.93
N ILE A 621 4.75 -17.50 18.95
CA ILE A 621 5.15 -17.93 17.60
C ILE A 621 4.23 -17.31 16.55
N LEU A 622 4.71 -17.21 15.30
CA LEU A 622 3.90 -16.74 14.17
C LEU A 622 2.70 -17.66 13.96
N GLY A 623 1.52 -17.08 13.69
CA GLY A 623 0.28 -17.82 13.48
C GLY A 623 0.41 -18.99 12.48
N PRO A 624 0.93 -18.76 11.26
CA PRO A 624 1.17 -19.81 10.30
C PRO A 624 2.16 -20.90 10.78
N PHE A 625 3.15 -20.57 11.60
CA PHE A 625 4.13 -21.55 12.10
C PHE A 625 3.53 -22.45 13.18
N ALA A 626 2.58 -21.93 13.96
CA ALA A 626 1.85 -22.73 14.94
C ALA A 626 1.07 -23.88 14.28
N GLU A 627 0.64 -23.72 13.03
CA GLU A 627 -0.07 -24.77 12.27
C GLU A 627 0.83 -25.96 11.95
N ASN A 628 2.14 -25.76 11.83
CA ASN A 628 3.12 -26.83 11.59
C ASN A 628 3.69 -27.45 12.87
N TRP A 629 3.23 -27.00 14.04
CA TRP A 629 3.88 -27.33 15.30
C TRP A 629 3.91 -28.83 15.60
N GLU A 630 2.83 -29.56 15.32
CA GLU A 630 2.81 -31.01 15.61
C GLU A 630 3.89 -31.75 14.79
N ASN A 631 4.09 -31.38 13.51
CA ASN A 631 5.16 -31.95 12.69
C ASN A 631 6.55 -31.58 13.20
N VAL A 632 6.72 -30.35 13.70
CA VAL A 632 7.99 -29.89 14.29
C VAL A 632 8.29 -30.66 15.58
N LYS A 633 7.29 -30.80 16.45
CA LYS A 633 7.40 -31.47 17.75
C LYS A 633 7.75 -32.95 17.60
N THR A 634 7.22 -33.62 16.58
CA THR A 634 7.52 -35.02 16.26
C THR A 634 8.60 -35.18 15.20
N PHE A 635 9.37 -34.13 14.91
CA PHE A 635 10.40 -34.19 13.88
C PHE A 635 11.54 -35.14 14.26
N GLU A 636 11.87 -36.05 13.34
CA GLU A 636 12.95 -37.03 13.49
C GLU A 636 14.27 -36.48 12.90
N ALA A 637 15.16 -36.04 13.80
CA ALA A 637 16.53 -35.68 13.46
C ALA A 637 17.37 -36.90 13.01
N ARG A 638 18.39 -36.68 12.18
CA ARG A 638 19.42 -37.66 11.80
C ARG A 638 20.72 -37.37 12.55
N GLU A 639 21.59 -38.36 12.66
CA GLU A 639 22.87 -38.23 13.37
C GLU A 639 23.84 -37.24 12.70
N ASP A 640 23.72 -37.09 11.39
CA ASP A 640 24.52 -36.18 10.56
C ASP A 640 23.87 -34.81 10.35
N ASP A 641 22.71 -34.54 10.97
CA ASP A 641 22.09 -33.21 10.89
C ASP A 641 22.97 -32.14 11.56
N LEU A 642 23.11 -31.01 10.87
CA LEU A 642 23.72 -29.80 11.40
C LEU A 642 22.67 -28.73 11.62
N VAL A 643 22.50 -28.27 12.86
CA VAL A 643 21.50 -27.26 13.22
C VAL A 643 22.14 -25.89 13.32
N ILE A 644 21.56 -24.89 12.67
CA ILE A 644 21.87 -23.47 12.84
C ILE A 644 20.74 -22.85 13.65
N ALA A 645 21.01 -22.62 14.93
CA ALA A 645 20.07 -22.05 15.88
C ALA A 645 20.44 -20.60 16.18
N THR A 646 19.45 -19.69 16.19
CA THR A 646 19.69 -18.28 16.51
C THR A 646 18.44 -17.67 17.11
N TYR A 647 18.56 -16.68 17.99
CA TYR A 647 17.44 -15.75 18.14
C TYR A 647 17.27 -14.98 16.82
N PRO A 648 16.03 -14.68 16.36
CA PRO A 648 15.81 -13.99 15.10
C PRO A 648 16.72 -12.76 14.93
N LYS A 649 17.23 -12.59 13.70
CA LYS A 649 18.07 -11.45 13.28
C LYS A 649 19.49 -11.39 13.86
N SER A 650 19.98 -12.50 14.41
CA SER A 650 21.34 -12.62 14.96
C SER A 650 22.41 -13.11 13.98
N GLY A 651 22.12 -13.16 12.67
CA GLY A 651 23.09 -13.60 11.64
C GLY A 651 22.82 -14.96 11.00
N THR A 652 21.60 -15.50 11.12
CA THR A 652 21.24 -16.84 10.63
C THR A 652 21.60 -17.06 9.17
N THR A 653 21.25 -16.12 8.27
CA THR A 653 21.52 -16.25 6.83
C THR A 653 23.02 -16.25 6.52
N TRP A 654 23.80 -15.45 7.26
CA TRP A 654 25.25 -15.42 7.10
C TRP A 654 25.87 -16.77 7.45
N MET A 655 25.49 -17.34 8.60
CA MET A 655 25.95 -18.67 9.00
C MET A 655 25.44 -19.77 8.06
N SER A 656 24.21 -19.64 7.57
CA SER A 656 23.62 -20.62 6.64
C SER A 656 24.37 -20.67 5.30
N GLU A 657 24.71 -19.51 4.74
CA GLU A 657 25.50 -19.44 3.50
C GLU A 657 26.92 -19.95 3.70
N LEU A 658 27.55 -19.60 4.83
CA LEU A 658 28.87 -20.10 5.20
C LEU A 658 28.90 -21.64 5.25
N VAL A 659 27.95 -22.23 5.97
CA VAL A 659 27.87 -23.68 6.15
C VAL A 659 27.55 -24.40 4.84
N ASP A 660 26.62 -23.89 4.03
CA ASP A 660 26.30 -24.51 2.72
C ASP A 660 27.49 -24.46 1.76
N LEU A 661 28.28 -23.37 1.77
CA LEU A 661 29.53 -23.28 1.01
C LEU A 661 30.57 -24.31 1.49
N ILE A 662 30.73 -24.49 2.81
CA ILE A 662 31.68 -25.47 3.37
C ILE A 662 31.27 -26.90 2.96
N ILE A 663 29.99 -27.26 3.06
CA ILE A 663 29.49 -28.59 2.71
C ILE A 663 29.73 -28.91 1.23
N HIS A 664 29.57 -27.92 0.36
CA HIS A 664 29.74 -28.09 -1.08
C HIS A 664 31.15 -27.78 -1.58
N GLY A 665 32.15 -27.68 -0.69
CA GLY A 665 33.55 -27.48 -1.07
C GLY A 665 33.80 -26.16 -1.83
N LEU A 666 33.08 -25.10 -1.43
CA LEU A 666 33.14 -23.75 -2.03
C LEU A 666 32.74 -23.73 -3.52
N ASP A 667 31.96 -24.72 -3.96
CA ASP A 667 31.34 -24.75 -5.27
C ASP A 667 30.15 -23.78 -5.31
N THR A 668 30.39 -22.60 -5.90
CA THR A 668 29.40 -21.53 -5.96
C THR A 668 28.17 -21.91 -6.79
N GLU A 669 28.32 -22.80 -7.77
CA GLU A 669 27.19 -23.21 -8.62
C GLU A 669 26.22 -24.09 -7.83
N LYS A 670 26.74 -24.97 -6.97
CA LYS A 670 25.89 -25.72 -6.04
C LYS A 670 25.19 -24.82 -5.05
N THR A 671 25.83 -23.77 -4.53
CA THR A 671 25.16 -22.82 -3.62
C THR A 671 24.16 -21.88 -4.29
N LYS A 672 24.12 -21.84 -5.62
CA LYS A 672 23.12 -21.10 -6.41
C LYS A 672 21.98 -21.98 -6.93
N ARG A 673 21.98 -23.28 -6.62
CA ARG A 673 20.95 -24.24 -7.08
C ARG A 673 19.52 -23.83 -6.70
N ASP A 674 19.36 -23.16 -5.57
CA ASP A 674 18.10 -22.63 -5.08
C ASP A 674 18.35 -21.53 -4.04
N ALA A 675 17.30 -20.82 -3.63
CA ALA A 675 17.34 -19.83 -2.57
C ALA A 675 17.70 -20.46 -1.22
N ILE A 676 18.36 -19.69 -0.35
CA ILE A 676 18.91 -20.15 0.93
C ILE A 676 17.87 -20.82 1.83
N PHE A 677 16.61 -20.39 1.78
CA PHE A 677 15.53 -20.97 2.58
C PHE A 677 15.01 -22.33 2.06
N GLN A 678 15.37 -22.71 0.82
CA GLN A 678 15.18 -24.05 0.28
C GLN A 678 16.40 -24.94 0.54
N ARG A 679 17.61 -24.37 0.41
CA ARG A 679 18.88 -25.08 0.66
C ARG A 679 19.08 -25.44 2.14
N VAL A 680 18.80 -24.48 3.02
CA VAL A 680 18.86 -24.60 4.47
C VAL A 680 17.43 -24.44 5.01
N ALA A 681 16.74 -25.57 5.10
CA ALA A 681 15.32 -25.59 5.41
C ALA A 681 15.06 -25.06 6.83
N PHE A 682 14.07 -24.19 6.94
CA PHE A 682 13.69 -23.56 8.19
C PHE A 682 12.64 -24.42 8.90
N LEU A 683 13.05 -25.17 9.94
CA LEU A 683 12.30 -26.27 10.55
C LEU A 683 10.82 -25.94 10.83
N GLU A 684 10.57 -24.86 11.56
CA GLU A 684 9.23 -24.44 11.97
C GLU A 684 8.46 -23.61 10.92
N TYR A 685 9.02 -23.43 9.72
CA TYR A 685 8.40 -22.63 8.68
C TYR A 685 7.10 -23.25 8.18
N ALA A 686 6.05 -22.44 8.15
CA ALA A 686 4.83 -22.74 7.43
C ALA A 686 4.16 -21.44 6.99
N VAL A 687 3.92 -21.31 5.69
CA VAL A 687 3.18 -20.21 5.09
C VAL A 687 2.24 -20.80 4.05
N PRO A 688 0.96 -20.41 3.98
CA PRO A 688 0.02 -20.96 3.03
C PRO A 688 0.55 -20.91 1.59
N ASN A 689 0.34 -21.99 0.83
CA ASN A 689 0.79 -22.16 -0.56
C ASN A 689 2.32 -22.24 -0.75
N MET A 690 3.10 -22.42 0.33
CA MET A 690 4.52 -22.76 0.28
C MET A 690 4.75 -24.10 0.98
N LEU A 691 5.81 -24.81 0.61
CA LEU A 691 6.22 -26.02 1.34
C LEU A 691 6.63 -25.65 2.77
N THR A 692 6.20 -26.46 3.73
CA THR A 692 6.63 -26.32 5.13
C THR A 692 8.10 -26.75 5.29
N GLY A 693 8.75 -26.26 6.34
CA GLY A 693 10.13 -26.64 6.65
C GLY A 693 10.33 -28.13 6.80
N THR A 694 9.40 -28.79 7.51
CA THR A 694 9.38 -30.24 7.71
C THR A 694 9.19 -31.01 6.40
N GLU A 695 8.34 -30.54 5.48
CA GLU A 695 8.20 -31.17 4.16
C GLU A 695 9.46 -31.04 3.31
N ILE A 696 10.16 -29.90 3.37
CA ILE A 696 11.44 -29.72 2.67
C ILE A 696 12.48 -30.68 3.27
N LEU A 697 12.59 -30.73 4.60
CA LEU A 697 13.55 -31.60 5.30
C LEU A 697 13.33 -33.10 5.05
N ASN A 698 12.09 -33.50 4.81
CA ASN A 698 11.75 -34.89 4.46
C ASN A 698 12.15 -35.25 3.02
N ARG A 699 12.36 -34.26 2.14
CA ARG A 699 12.78 -34.48 0.74
C ARG A 699 14.29 -34.43 0.55
N ILE A 700 15.04 -33.93 1.53
CA ILE A 700 16.50 -33.87 1.43
C ILE A 700 17.07 -35.25 1.79
N GLU A 701 17.66 -35.91 0.79
CA GLU A 701 18.26 -37.25 0.91
C GLU A 701 19.68 -37.22 1.50
N SER A 702 20.42 -36.12 1.35
CA SER A 702 21.82 -35.95 1.78
C SER A 702 22.00 -35.21 3.12
N GLU A 703 23.24 -34.91 3.51
CA GLU A 703 23.60 -34.09 4.71
C GLU A 703 22.70 -32.85 4.82
N ARG A 704 21.90 -32.77 5.89
CA ARG A 704 20.92 -31.69 6.08
C ARG A 704 21.48 -30.58 6.95
N VAL A 705 21.31 -29.35 6.48
CA VAL A 705 21.49 -28.15 7.31
C VAL A 705 20.11 -27.62 7.68
N ILE A 706 19.86 -27.50 8.98
CA ILE A 706 18.55 -27.19 9.53
C ILE A 706 18.63 -25.84 10.22
N LYS A 707 17.85 -24.87 9.77
CA LYS A 707 17.70 -23.58 10.44
C LYS A 707 16.57 -23.65 11.45
N THR A 708 16.77 -23.05 12.62
CA THR A 708 15.68 -22.83 13.59
C THR A 708 15.88 -21.57 14.44
N HIS A 709 14.77 -21.04 14.96
CA HIS A 709 14.71 -19.97 15.94
C HIS A 709 14.10 -20.43 17.27
N LEU A 710 13.94 -21.74 17.46
CA LEU A 710 13.39 -22.29 18.69
C LEU A 710 14.36 -22.11 19.86
N PRO A 711 13.86 -21.71 21.04
CA PRO A 711 14.62 -21.74 22.27
C PRO A 711 14.94 -23.19 22.66
N VAL A 712 15.99 -23.37 23.44
CA VAL A 712 16.56 -24.69 23.75
C VAL A 712 15.54 -25.63 24.40
N GLU A 713 14.60 -25.09 25.17
CA GLU A 713 13.59 -25.82 25.93
C GLU A 713 12.52 -26.47 25.06
N VAL A 714 12.29 -25.94 23.85
CA VAL A 714 11.25 -26.43 22.93
C VAL A 714 11.82 -27.03 21.65
N LEU A 715 13.14 -27.08 21.50
CA LEU A 715 13.78 -27.78 20.40
C LEU A 715 13.42 -29.28 20.45
N PRO A 716 13.07 -29.93 19.32
CA PRO A 716 12.70 -31.34 19.29
C PRO A 716 13.75 -32.22 19.96
N LYS A 717 13.29 -33.10 20.86
CA LYS A 717 14.18 -33.92 21.70
C LYS A 717 15.16 -34.78 20.90
N HIS A 718 14.75 -35.20 19.72
CA HIS A 718 15.54 -36.06 18.85
C HIS A 718 16.89 -35.43 18.44
N PHE A 719 16.99 -34.10 18.35
CA PHE A 719 18.28 -33.43 18.11
C PHE A 719 19.28 -33.68 19.25
N TRP A 720 18.80 -33.76 20.49
CA TRP A 720 19.62 -34.06 21.66
C TRP A 720 19.97 -35.55 21.74
N GLU A 721 19.01 -36.42 21.44
CA GLU A 721 19.18 -37.88 21.45
C GLU A 721 20.17 -38.33 20.38
N LYS A 722 20.15 -37.69 19.20
CA LYS A 722 21.10 -37.94 18.11
C LYS A 722 22.41 -37.17 18.24
N ASN A 723 22.58 -36.36 19.30
CA ASN A 723 23.77 -35.56 19.55
C ASN A 723 24.21 -34.71 18.33
N CYS A 724 23.23 -34.15 17.61
CA CYS A 724 23.47 -33.35 16.41
C CYS A 724 24.41 -32.17 16.73
N LYS A 725 25.26 -31.80 15.76
CA LYS A 725 26.07 -30.58 15.86
C LYS A 725 25.16 -29.37 15.77
N ILE A 726 25.33 -28.39 16.65
CA ILE A 726 24.58 -27.13 16.60
C ILE A 726 25.55 -25.95 16.57
N ILE A 727 25.36 -25.05 15.61
CA ILE A 727 26.00 -23.74 15.60
C ILE A 727 24.97 -22.73 16.07
N TYR A 728 25.25 -22.10 17.21
CA TYR A 728 24.44 -21.02 17.75
C TYR A 728 25.11 -19.67 17.50
N VAL A 729 24.38 -18.72 16.91
CA VAL A 729 24.88 -17.34 16.73
C VAL A 729 24.05 -16.37 17.54
N ALA A 730 24.71 -15.67 18.46
CA ALA A 730 24.14 -14.62 19.29
C ALA A 730 24.50 -13.24 18.75
N ARG A 731 23.70 -12.23 19.08
CA ARG A 731 23.95 -10.83 18.74
C ARG A 731 23.44 -9.94 19.86
N ASN A 732 24.07 -8.79 20.07
CA ASN A 732 23.68 -7.82 21.09
C ASN A 732 22.19 -7.43 20.97
N GLY A 733 21.50 -7.37 22.12
CA GLY A 733 20.05 -7.22 22.16
C GLY A 733 19.52 -5.93 21.53
N LYS A 734 20.33 -4.85 21.48
CA LYS A 734 19.91 -3.57 20.91
C LYS A 734 19.86 -3.61 19.38
N ASP A 735 20.93 -4.10 18.75
CA ASP A 735 20.91 -4.26 17.28
C ASP A 735 19.91 -5.34 16.84
N VAL A 736 19.73 -6.39 17.65
CA VAL A 736 18.68 -7.40 17.41
C VAL A 736 17.31 -6.72 17.39
N ALA A 737 16.95 -5.93 18.41
CA ALA A 737 15.66 -5.25 18.46
C ALA A 737 15.41 -4.38 17.22
N VAL A 738 16.40 -3.59 16.79
CA VAL A 738 16.30 -2.71 15.60
C VAL A 738 16.15 -3.50 14.31
N SER A 739 16.99 -4.52 14.14
CA SER A 739 16.92 -5.41 12.97
C SER A 739 15.58 -6.15 12.92
N TYR A 740 15.04 -6.52 14.08
CA TYR A 740 13.79 -7.25 14.18
C TYR A 740 12.58 -6.36 13.91
N TYR A 741 12.57 -5.12 14.40
CA TYR A 741 11.54 -4.14 14.06
C TYR A 741 11.39 -3.93 12.55
N HIS A 742 12.51 -3.68 11.86
CA HIS A 742 12.50 -3.55 10.40
C HIS A 742 12.07 -4.83 9.69
N PHE A 743 12.41 -5.99 10.25
CA PHE A 743 11.97 -7.28 9.71
C PHE A 743 10.46 -7.50 9.88
N TYR A 744 9.86 -7.16 11.03
CA TYR A 744 8.40 -7.19 11.20
C TYR A 744 7.69 -6.31 10.17
N ARG A 745 8.23 -5.11 9.92
CA ARG A 745 7.65 -4.19 8.93
C ARG A 745 7.63 -4.77 7.52
N MET A 746 8.72 -5.42 7.08
CA MET A 746 8.81 -5.95 5.72
C MET A 746 8.24 -7.37 5.55
N ALA A 747 8.30 -8.23 6.57
CA ALA A 747 7.83 -9.62 6.50
C ALA A 747 6.37 -9.73 6.95
N ILE A 748 5.45 -9.81 5.99
CA ILE A 748 3.98 -9.73 6.17
C ILE A 748 3.43 -10.89 7.02
N VAL A 749 4.21 -11.96 7.20
CA VAL A 749 3.88 -13.09 8.10
C VAL A 749 3.90 -12.72 9.59
N HIS A 750 4.51 -11.59 9.96
CA HIS A 750 4.51 -11.06 11.33
C HIS A 750 3.25 -10.21 11.57
N PRO A 751 2.77 -10.11 12.82
CA PRO A 751 1.76 -9.09 13.18
C PRO A 751 2.30 -7.68 12.90
N GLU A 752 1.41 -6.68 12.90
CA GLU A 752 1.87 -5.30 12.83
C GLU A 752 2.81 -5.00 14.01
N PRO A 753 4.03 -4.48 13.77
CA PRO A 753 4.97 -4.18 14.85
C PRO A 753 4.56 -2.96 15.68
N GLY A 754 3.61 -2.15 15.22
CA GLY A 754 3.31 -0.84 15.78
C GLY A 754 4.48 0.12 15.61
N THR A 755 4.54 1.11 16.49
CA THR A 755 5.66 2.04 16.63
C THR A 755 6.95 1.31 17.03
N TRP A 756 8.10 1.95 16.80
CA TRP A 756 9.38 1.45 17.35
C TRP A 756 9.35 1.28 18.87
N GLU A 757 8.67 2.19 19.59
CA GLU A 757 8.58 2.16 21.04
C GLU A 757 7.72 0.99 21.55
N GLU A 758 6.54 0.78 20.96
CA GLU A 758 5.69 -0.37 21.27
C GLU A 758 6.38 -1.69 20.96
N PHE A 759 7.10 -1.75 19.84
CA PHE A 759 7.91 -2.91 19.49
C PHE A 759 9.04 -3.14 20.49
N LEU A 760 9.78 -2.09 20.88
CA LEU A 760 10.87 -2.19 21.85
C LEU A 760 10.37 -2.66 23.22
N ASN A 761 9.23 -2.14 23.68
CA ASN A 761 8.57 -2.60 24.91
C ASN A 761 8.15 -4.08 24.79
N SER A 762 7.49 -4.45 23.70
CA SER A 762 7.11 -5.85 23.43
C SER A 762 8.32 -6.78 23.36
N PHE A 763 9.45 -6.30 22.81
CA PHE A 763 10.70 -7.03 22.75
C PHE A 763 11.30 -7.25 24.14
N MET A 764 11.37 -6.21 24.99
CA MET A 764 11.85 -6.31 26.37
C MET A 764 10.94 -7.19 27.25
N GLU A 765 9.64 -7.23 26.96
CA GLU A 765 8.68 -8.11 27.64
C GLU A 765 8.69 -9.55 27.10
N GLY A 766 9.42 -9.83 26.01
CA GLY A 766 9.43 -11.15 25.37
C GLY A 766 8.11 -11.53 24.69
N LYS A 767 7.29 -10.55 24.31
CA LYS A 767 5.99 -10.73 23.63
C LYS A 767 6.08 -10.76 22.10
N VAL A 768 7.30 -10.73 21.55
CA VAL A 768 7.58 -10.91 20.12
C VAL A 768 7.74 -12.38 19.78
N ALA A 769 7.54 -12.77 18.52
CA ALA A 769 7.78 -14.14 18.04
C ALA A 769 9.15 -14.67 18.50
N PHE A 770 9.17 -15.92 18.96
CA PHE A 770 10.28 -16.64 19.60
C PHE A 770 10.66 -16.16 21.01
N GLY A 771 9.90 -15.23 21.60
CA GLY A 771 9.90 -14.95 23.04
C GLY A 771 10.99 -13.97 23.48
N SER A 772 11.44 -14.12 24.73
CA SER A 772 12.45 -13.25 25.34
C SER A 772 13.84 -13.51 24.75
N TRP A 773 14.46 -12.46 24.21
CA TRP A 773 15.84 -12.49 23.72
C TRP A 773 16.83 -12.91 24.81
N SER A 774 16.71 -12.37 26.03
CA SER A 774 17.64 -12.66 27.14
C SER A 774 17.53 -14.11 27.59
N ALA A 775 16.31 -14.63 27.74
CA ALA A 775 16.07 -16.03 28.06
C ALA A 775 16.64 -16.96 26.97
N HIS A 776 16.41 -16.61 25.70
CA HIS A 776 16.87 -17.40 24.56
C HIS A 776 18.40 -17.51 24.52
N VAL A 777 19.12 -16.38 24.58
CA VAL A 777 20.60 -16.41 24.53
C VAL A 777 21.20 -17.11 25.75
N LYS A 778 20.62 -16.92 26.95
CA LYS A 778 21.08 -17.58 28.18
C LYS A 778 20.84 -19.10 28.15
N GLY A 779 19.67 -19.55 27.68
CA GLY A 779 19.34 -20.97 27.57
C GLY A 779 20.34 -21.71 26.68
N TRP A 780 20.58 -21.17 25.48
CA TRP A 780 21.57 -21.72 24.55
C TRP A 780 23.01 -21.62 25.08
N TRP A 781 23.36 -20.53 25.76
CA TRP A 781 24.65 -20.38 26.40
C TRP A 781 24.87 -21.47 27.47
N ASN A 782 23.89 -21.72 28.34
CA ASN A 782 24.01 -22.75 29.37
C ASN A 782 24.11 -24.16 28.79
N ALA A 783 23.30 -24.46 27.76
CA ALA A 783 23.30 -25.76 27.10
C ALA A 783 24.66 -26.11 26.46
N ARG A 784 25.43 -25.11 26.03
CA ARG A 784 26.76 -25.32 25.40
C ARG A 784 27.74 -26.12 26.26
N LYS A 785 27.55 -26.12 27.59
CA LYS A 785 28.43 -26.82 28.54
C LYS A 785 28.25 -28.35 28.49
N GLN A 786 27.11 -28.83 27.99
CA GLN A 786 26.72 -30.24 28.06
C GLN A 786 26.35 -30.85 26.70
N LYS A 787 26.19 -30.00 25.68
CA LYS A 787 25.72 -30.39 24.34
C LYS A 787 26.75 -29.98 23.29
N ASN A 788 26.65 -30.60 22.11
CA ASN A 788 27.54 -30.34 20.98
C ASN A 788 27.21 -29.01 20.28
N ILE A 789 27.53 -27.90 20.94
CA ILE A 789 27.15 -26.54 20.52
C ILE A 789 28.40 -25.68 20.34
N LEU A 790 28.59 -25.14 19.14
CA LEU A 790 29.49 -24.01 18.88
C LEU A 790 28.73 -22.71 19.07
N TYR A 791 29.08 -21.93 20.10
CA TYR A 791 28.45 -20.65 20.39
C TYR A 791 29.31 -19.50 19.85
N LEU A 792 28.75 -18.69 18.94
CA LEU A 792 29.41 -17.58 18.26
C LEU A 792 28.69 -16.25 18.53
N PHE A 793 29.40 -15.16 18.34
CA PHE A 793 28.86 -13.80 18.41
C PHE A 793 28.93 -13.14 17.04
N TYR A 794 27.84 -12.49 16.63
CA TYR A 794 27.76 -11.73 15.39
C TYR A 794 28.82 -10.62 15.35
N GLU A 795 29.11 -10.01 16.50
CA GLU A 795 30.13 -8.98 16.65
C GLU A 795 31.54 -9.53 16.37
N ASP A 796 31.85 -10.74 16.85
CA ASP A 796 33.13 -11.40 16.60
C ASP A 796 33.28 -11.76 15.12
N MET A 797 32.18 -12.16 14.47
CA MET A 797 32.17 -12.46 13.04
C MET A 797 32.43 -11.22 12.17
N LEU A 798 32.10 -10.02 12.66
CA LEU A 798 32.41 -8.76 11.99
C LEU A 798 33.86 -8.32 12.24
N GLU A 799 34.32 -8.43 13.49
CA GLU A 799 35.66 -8.01 13.89
C GLU A 799 36.75 -8.87 13.24
N ASP A 800 36.62 -10.20 13.31
CA ASP A 800 37.58 -11.13 12.74
C ASP A 800 36.85 -12.30 12.05
N PRO A 801 36.31 -12.06 10.85
CA PRO A 801 35.56 -13.07 10.11
C PRO A 801 36.37 -14.35 9.90
N LYS A 802 37.67 -14.25 9.61
CA LYS A 802 38.52 -15.42 9.35
C LYS A 802 38.64 -16.32 10.57
N ARG A 803 38.88 -15.74 11.74
CA ARG A 803 38.93 -16.48 13.01
C ARG A 803 37.64 -17.22 13.28
N GLU A 804 36.49 -16.58 13.10
CA GLU A 804 35.19 -17.21 13.34
C GLU A 804 34.86 -18.28 12.29
N ILE A 805 35.21 -18.05 11.02
CA ILE A 805 35.10 -19.05 9.95
C ILE A 805 35.95 -20.29 10.28
N GLN A 806 37.19 -20.10 10.75
CA GLN A 806 38.06 -21.20 11.13
C GLN A 806 37.46 -22.03 12.26
N LYS A 807 36.85 -21.40 13.27
CA LYS A 807 36.14 -22.13 14.34
C LYS A 807 35.01 -22.99 13.78
N VAL A 808 34.22 -22.46 12.84
CA VAL A 808 33.13 -23.21 12.18
C VAL A 808 33.68 -24.40 11.39
N VAL A 809 34.71 -24.18 10.57
CA VAL A 809 35.36 -25.24 9.78
C VAL A 809 35.88 -26.36 10.68
N THR A 810 36.57 -26.00 11.77
CA THR A 810 37.08 -26.96 12.77
C THR A 810 35.94 -27.70 13.46
N PHE A 811 34.87 -27.02 13.87
CA PHE A 811 33.71 -27.63 14.50
C PHE A 811 32.97 -28.61 13.57
N MET A 812 32.88 -28.28 12.28
CA MET A 812 32.34 -29.17 11.26
C MET A 812 33.26 -30.36 10.97
N GLY A 813 34.51 -30.36 11.46
CA GLY A 813 35.49 -31.42 11.22
C GLY A 813 36.06 -31.38 9.81
N LYS A 814 35.99 -30.22 9.14
CA LYS A 814 36.56 -30.00 7.80
C LYS A 814 37.94 -29.35 7.94
N LYS A 815 38.73 -29.38 6.86
CA LYS A 815 40.00 -28.68 6.73
C LYS A 815 39.96 -27.88 5.45
N LEU A 816 40.22 -26.59 5.55
CA LEU A 816 40.36 -25.67 4.41
C LEU A 816 41.75 -25.06 4.47
N SER A 817 42.33 -24.80 3.30
CA SER A 817 43.55 -24.00 3.13
C SER A 817 43.29 -22.52 3.42
N GLU A 818 44.35 -21.73 3.63
CA GLU A 818 44.22 -20.29 3.85
C GLU A 818 43.54 -19.58 2.67
N ASP A 819 43.84 -20.00 1.44
CA ASP A 819 43.21 -19.47 0.22
C ASP A 819 41.70 -19.79 0.16
N GLU A 820 41.31 -20.98 0.61
CA GLU A 820 39.90 -21.35 0.71
C GLU A 820 39.18 -20.57 1.81
N LEU A 821 39.83 -20.34 2.96
CA LEU A 821 39.28 -19.49 4.03
C LEU A 821 39.09 -18.05 3.57
N GLU A 822 40.05 -17.49 2.83
CA GLU A 822 39.95 -16.17 2.21
C GLU A 822 38.79 -16.12 1.20
N LYS A 823 38.70 -17.11 0.31
CA LYS A 823 37.60 -17.21 -0.66
C LYS A 823 36.23 -17.29 0.05
N LEU A 824 36.14 -18.08 1.11
CA LEU A 824 34.92 -18.23 1.90
C LEU A 824 34.53 -16.92 2.59
N HIS A 825 35.50 -16.19 3.14
CA HIS A 825 35.29 -14.84 3.69
C HIS A 825 34.73 -13.87 2.64
N GLN A 826 35.31 -13.85 1.43
CA GLN A 826 34.87 -12.96 0.35
C GLN A 826 33.44 -13.29 -0.11
N LEU A 827 33.14 -14.57 -0.33
CA LEU A 827 31.83 -15.06 -0.79
C LEU A 827 30.72 -14.81 0.24
N THR A 828 31.05 -14.85 1.53
CA THR A 828 30.10 -14.60 2.62
C THR A 828 30.13 -13.18 3.16
N SER A 829 30.87 -12.27 2.53
CA SER A 829 30.84 -10.86 2.89
C SER A 829 29.42 -10.28 2.73
N PHE A 830 29.08 -9.29 3.56
CA PHE A 830 27.75 -8.65 3.50
C PHE A 830 27.41 -8.15 2.10
N GLN A 831 28.38 -7.55 1.40
CA GLN A 831 28.16 -7.01 0.06
C GLN A 831 27.95 -8.11 -0.99
N ALA A 832 28.69 -9.23 -0.91
CA ALA A 832 28.48 -10.39 -1.77
C ALA A 832 27.10 -10.99 -1.56
N MET A 833 26.72 -11.25 -0.30
CA MET A 833 25.42 -11.82 0.05
C MET A 833 24.25 -10.89 -0.29
N LYS A 834 24.41 -9.57 -0.12
CA LYS A 834 23.40 -8.57 -0.49
C LYS A 834 23.11 -8.59 -1.99
N ASN A 835 24.13 -8.80 -2.80
CA ASN A 835 24.02 -8.86 -4.26
C ASN A 835 23.63 -10.24 -4.78
N ASN A 836 23.61 -11.29 -3.94
CA ASN A 836 23.24 -12.65 -4.32
C ASN A 836 21.72 -12.89 -4.15
N PRO A 837 20.92 -13.03 -5.23
CA PRO A 837 19.49 -13.31 -5.14
C PRO A 837 19.17 -14.61 -4.40
N MET A 838 20.10 -15.57 -4.39
CA MET A 838 19.95 -16.86 -3.69
C MET A 838 20.20 -16.76 -2.18
N ALA A 839 20.68 -15.61 -1.67
CA ALA A 839 20.93 -15.39 -0.25
C ALA A 839 20.18 -14.17 0.32
N ASN A 840 19.83 -13.18 -0.51
CA ASN A 840 19.26 -11.90 -0.06
C ASN A 840 17.73 -11.90 0.11
N TYR A 841 17.04 -13.03 -0.14
CA TYR A 841 15.59 -13.22 -0.08
C TYR A 841 14.75 -12.49 -1.14
N SER A 842 15.36 -11.87 -2.16
CA SER A 842 14.60 -11.14 -3.20
C SER A 842 13.72 -12.03 -4.08
N THR A 843 13.89 -13.35 -4.03
CA THR A 843 13.07 -14.33 -4.75
C THR A 843 11.78 -14.69 -4.02
N ILE A 844 11.62 -14.30 -2.75
CA ILE A 844 10.36 -14.47 -2.02
C ILE A 844 9.31 -13.50 -2.58
N PRO A 845 8.04 -13.94 -2.77
CA PRO A 845 6.97 -13.06 -3.20
C PRO A 845 6.80 -11.84 -2.30
N LYS A 846 6.51 -10.68 -2.92
CA LYS A 846 6.26 -9.41 -2.20
C LYS A 846 5.15 -9.54 -1.14
N SER A 847 4.20 -10.45 -1.35
CA SER A 847 3.11 -10.77 -0.41
C SER A 847 3.57 -11.45 0.89
N VAL A 848 4.81 -11.93 0.94
CA VAL A 848 5.43 -12.56 2.13
C VAL A 848 6.52 -11.65 2.69
N MET A 849 7.37 -11.09 1.82
CA MET A 849 8.42 -10.12 2.19
C MET A 849 8.44 -8.93 1.22
N ASP A 850 8.11 -7.74 1.71
CA ASP A 850 8.16 -6.51 0.92
C ASP A 850 9.49 -5.77 1.12
N HIS A 851 10.46 -6.09 0.27
CA HIS A 851 11.79 -5.47 0.27
C HIS A 851 11.77 -3.95 -0.01
N SER A 852 10.66 -3.39 -0.51
CA SER A 852 10.52 -1.94 -0.69
C SER A 852 10.25 -1.19 0.62
N ILE A 853 9.72 -1.88 1.65
CA ILE A 853 9.56 -1.33 3.01
C ILE A 853 10.89 -1.33 3.74
N SER A 854 11.59 -2.46 3.71
CA SER A 854 12.95 -2.61 4.23
C SER A 854 13.62 -3.81 3.56
N PRO A 855 14.84 -3.67 3.00
CA PRO A 855 15.53 -4.82 2.43
C PRO A 855 15.97 -5.79 3.53
N PHE A 856 15.87 -7.10 3.26
CA PHE A 856 16.34 -8.14 4.18
C PHE A 856 17.82 -7.95 4.57
N MET A 857 18.67 -7.73 3.56
CA MET A 857 20.08 -7.35 3.74
C MET A 857 20.20 -5.84 3.99
N ARG A 858 19.83 -5.40 5.19
CA ARG A 858 19.63 -3.98 5.54
C ARG A 858 20.93 -3.16 5.64
N LYS A 859 21.74 -3.42 6.67
CA LYS A 859 23.01 -2.69 6.92
C LYS A 859 24.20 -3.59 7.23
N GLY A 860 24.00 -4.69 7.97
CA GLY A 860 25.07 -5.66 8.22
C GLY A 860 26.22 -5.16 9.11
N ILE A 861 25.94 -4.24 10.04
CA ILE A 861 26.94 -3.61 10.93
C ILE A 861 26.60 -3.85 12.40
N CYS A 862 27.56 -3.67 13.30
CA CYS A 862 27.35 -3.52 14.75
C CYS A 862 27.12 -2.05 15.10
N GLY A 863 26.26 -1.77 16.09
CA GLY A 863 26.08 -0.42 16.63
C GLY A 863 25.04 0.46 15.93
N ASP A 864 24.28 -0.06 14.96
CA ASP A 864 23.23 0.71 14.29
C ASP A 864 22.09 1.12 15.24
N TRP A 865 21.97 0.43 16.38
CA TRP A 865 21.03 0.80 17.42
C TRP A 865 21.14 2.26 17.89
N LYS A 866 22.33 2.87 17.82
CA LYS A 866 22.54 4.28 18.15
C LYS A 866 21.73 5.24 17.27
N ASN A 867 21.34 4.80 16.07
CA ASN A 867 20.54 5.60 15.13
C ASN A 867 19.02 5.45 15.33
N GLN A 868 18.59 4.53 16.19
CA GLN A 868 17.17 4.20 16.39
C GLN A 868 16.72 4.41 17.83
N PHE A 869 17.56 4.08 18.82
CA PHE A 869 17.26 4.30 20.23
C PHE A 869 17.35 5.79 20.57
N THR A 870 16.34 6.30 21.27
CA THR A 870 16.49 7.56 22.00
C THR A 870 17.39 7.34 23.22
N VAL A 871 17.90 8.43 23.81
CA VAL A 871 18.71 8.36 25.04
C VAL A 871 17.92 7.67 26.17
N SER A 872 16.65 8.05 26.37
CA SER A 872 15.80 7.45 27.40
C SER A 872 15.51 5.97 27.15
N GLN A 873 15.23 5.57 25.90
CA GLN A 873 15.05 4.16 25.55
C GLN A 873 16.33 3.35 25.75
N ASN A 874 17.49 3.95 25.47
CA ASN A 874 18.79 3.32 25.70
C ASN A 874 19.04 3.11 27.21
N GLU A 875 18.72 4.09 28.05
CA GLU A 875 18.81 3.96 29.51
C GLU A 875 17.85 2.88 30.05
N GLN A 876 16.60 2.88 29.59
CA GLN A 876 15.60 1.87 29.94
C GLN A 876 16.06 0.46 29.52
N PHE A 877 16.57 0.31 28.31
CA PHE A 877 17.11 -0.96 27.83
C PHE A 877 18.36 -1.38 28.61
N ASN A 878 19.23 -0.44 29.01
CA ASN A 878 20.39 -0.75 29.84
C ASN A 878 19.98 -1.28 31.22
N GLU A 879 18.92 -0.72 31.83
CA GLU A 879 18.37 -1.23 33.09
C GLU A 879 17.80 -2.64 32.91
N TYR A 880 16.96 -2.84 31.88
CA TYR A 880 16.47 -4.16 31.48
C TYR A 880 17.62 -5.15 31.30
N TYR A 881 18.64 -4.80 30.51
CA TYR A 881 19.79 -5.66 30.23
C TYR A 881 20.56 -6.00 31.50
N ARG A 882 20.85 -5.01 32.36
CA ARG A 882 21.55 -5.23 33.63
C ARG A 882 20.78 -6.18 34.53
N ARG A 883 19.45 -6.06 34.60
CA ARG A 883 18.60 -6.93 35.40
C ARG A 883 18.52 -8.35 34.83
N GLU A 884 18.20 -8.50 33.55
CA GLU A 884 17.95 -9.80 32.92
C GLU A 884 19.22 -10.62 32.70
N MET A 885 20.39 -9.98 32.64
CA MET A 885 21.68 -10.63 32.39
C MET A 885 22.56 -10.73 33.64
N ALA A 886 22.05 -10.36 34.83
CA ALA A 886 22.83 -10.34 36.07
C ALA A 886 23.31 -11.74 36.53
N ASP A 887 22.61 -12.80 36.14
CA ASP A 887 22.81 -14.18 36.60
C ASP A 887 23.67 -15.02 35.65
N THR A 888 24.33 -14.40 34.67
CA THR A 888 25.12 -15.10 33.65
C THR A 888 26.50 -14.47 33.43
N ASP A 889 27.45 -15.32 33.04
CA ASP A 889 28.78 -14.92 32.54
C ASP A 889 28.76 -14.51 31.05
N LEU A 890 27.60 -14.57 30.39
CA LEU A 890 27.43 -14.16 29.00
C LEU A 890 27.52 -12.63 28.87
N SER A 891 28.42 -12.16 28.01
CA SER A 891 28.63 -10.73 27.73
C SER A 891 28.53 -10.43 26.24
N PHE A 892 28.04 -9.23 25.91
CA PHE A 892 27.87 -8.76 24.53
C PHE A 892 28.58 -7.42 24.33
N ARG A 893 29.14 -7.23 23.12
CA ARG A 893 29.63 -5.93 22.65
C ARG A 893 28.49 -5.17 21.98
N PHE A 894 28.34 -3.89 22.30
CA PHE A 894 27.32 -3.01 21.72
C PHE A 894 27.89 -2.04 20.68
N GLN A 895 29.19 -2.10 20.43
CA GLN A 895 29.90 -1.34 19.41
C GLN A 895 31.18 -2.11 19.04
N ASP A 896 31.68 -1.85 17.84
CA ASP A 896 32.96 -2.36 17.36
C ASP A 896 34.12 -1.86 18.23
#